data_AF-A0A8H6HAB9-F1
#
_entry.id   AF-A0A8H6HAB9-F1
#
_cell.length_a   1.000
_cell.length_b   1.000
_cell.length_c   1.000
_cell.angle_alpha   90.00
_cell.angle_beta   90.00
_cell.angle_gamma   90.00
#
_symmetry.space_group_name_H-M   'P 1'
#
loop_
_entity.id
_entity.type
_entity.pdbx_description
1 polymer ?
#
loop_
_entity_poly.entity_id
_entity_poly.type
_entity_poly.pdbx_seq_one_letter_code
_entity_poly.pdbx_strand_id
1 'polypeptide(L)'
;MAKRKAASSSSSSQTEPPGDTNGSNLGARGTGASVRKPRNSNLAKPPAAKRLKTTANKKSKAGSKSGPADMDTGNSKVPAKPRKNLKALITELPTDILLEVLSHLPPRDLLHTARTDRLFRKTILNRGSMSVWKTSLEAYNTPEPPEDFSLPRWAALLFEPICQYTSGVLEQEVMNVDWYLLKRICPACKAKCLTRLSFSMRYKHPQLSAATETYISSTWHEGAAHFWASDFEDFKSRWDKAAESIDPVEIAAFEKWKKERAIQVAKRIQMVPVYEEWRKGLTSKNKNEAERRRELRLRGVRSRFLELGYLDIDIDSAISVESDGIFSGSPDVTDANLEPTVEKRMGILEDVYSTYLEGLRPSEQYFCPPLEDLRPIPEVLTILEADKMRKITEPDFKPVADILDDLIARYQVEKKKTLVNLLNSSRDRYMDEPLELARNVFRRAGHQGSSVRSQAPTSDCVLVGWAMLGTHITDAYSEVMLRPGVYLNMPTGFIYNELSSRHSSELIDMAGLNPQTASVDEMDSMDPRFVYDTCSTLKGYAILSWRAALCHLFEKHPNRWPTMRLASKDEAAQAKSNEGQFREAAEAWACNHCSDFLAVSSTGTKAAVLEHLENEHKVTDPKSTEDYFINERCRHTYEIPYHISTSSP
;
A
#
# COMPACT_ATOMS: atom_id res chain seq x y z
N MET A 1 -55.16 -20.59 30.54
CA MET A 1 -55.26 -20.53 32.02
C MET A 1 -53.97 -21.13 32.58
N ALA A 2 -53.02 -20.30 33.01
CA ALA A 2 -52.71 -20.01 34.43
C ALA A 2 -52.04 -21.22 35.13
N LYS A 3 -50.93 -21.13 35.88
CA LYS A 3 -50.15 -20.02 36.46
C LYS A 3 -48.86 -20.64 37.11
N ARG A 4 -47.74 -19.92 36.99
CA ARG A 4 -46.75 -19.51 38.02
C ARG A 4 -46.29 -20.47 39.15
N LYS A 5 -44.95 -20.52 39.36
CA LYS A 5 -44.12 -19.98 40.50
C LYS A 5 -42.70 -20.61 40.40
N ALA A 6 -41.56 -19.91 40.32
CA ALA A 6 -40.93 -18.85 41.14
C ALA A 6 -40.10 -19.35 42.35
N ALA A 7 -38.95 -18.69 42.58
CA ALA A 7 -37.94 -18.74 43.68
C ALA A 7 -36.65 -19.55 43.35
N SER A 8 -35.41 -19.12 43.62
CA SER A 8 -34.89 -17.94 44.35
C SER A 8 -33.38 -17.71 44.11
N SER A 9 -33.00 -16.45 44.26
CA SER A 9 -31.69 -15.79 44.48
C SER A 9 -30.58 -16.52 45.25
N SER A 10 -29.32 -16.19 44.92
CA SER A 10 -28.31 -15.74 45.90
C SER A 10 -27.23 -14.88 45.23
N SER A 11 -26.56 -14.06 46.04
CA SER A 11 -25.92 -12.79 45.73
C SER A 11 -24.49 -12.70 46.28
N SER A 12 -23.73 -11.72 45.79
CA SER A 12 -22.58 -11.04 46.45
C SER A 12 -21.25 -11.83 46.51
N SER A 13 -20.06 -11.24 46.47
CA SER A 13 -19.58 -9.84 46.44
C SER A 13 -18.05 -9.84 46.22
N GLN A 14 -17.56 -8.71 45.71
CA GLN A 14 -16.16 -8.29 45.61
C GLN A 14 -15.37 -8.37 46.93
N THR A 15 -14.04 -8.55 46.83
CA THR A 15 -13.02 -7.98 47.74
C THR A 15 -11.62 -8.01 47.06
N GLU A 16 -10.99 -6.84 46.97
CA GLU A 16 -9.52 -6.62 46.91
C GLU A 16 -9.05 -6.20 48.32
N PRO A 17 -7.74 -5.95 48.61
CA PRO A 17 -6.46 -6.54 48.18
C PRO A 17 -5.63 -7.01 49.42
N PRO A 18 -4.31 -7.31 49.30
CA PRO A 18 -3.31 -6.31 49.75
C PRO A 18 -2.00 -6.29 48.93
N GLY A 19 -1.16 -5.28 49.18
CA GLY A 19 0.04 -4.95 48.41
C GLY A 19 1.41 -5.20 49.07
N ASP A 20 2.40 -4.61 48.38
CA ASP A 20 3.80 -4.29 48.71
C ASP A 20 4.86 -5.40 48.82
N THR A 21 5.88 -5.37 47.95
CA THR A 21 7.17 -4.69 48.26
C THR A 21 8.24 -4.83 47.15
N ASN A 22 8.82 -3.67 46.83
CA ASN A 22 10.15 -3.31 46.30
C ASN A 22 11.21 -4.37 45.91
N GLY A 23 11.96 -4.02 44.86
CA GLY A 23 13.40 -4.32 44.80
C GLY A 23 14.07 -4.31 43.43
N SER A 24 14.19 -3.15 42.77
CA SER A 24 15.21 -2.95 41.71
C SER A 24 16.06 -1.74 42.06
N ASN A 25 17.39 -1.93 42.11
CA ASN A 25 18.32 -0.82 42.24
C ASN A 25 19.68 -1.13 41.61
N LEU A 26 20.29 -0.06 41.11
CA LEU A 26 21.69 0.14 40.69
C LEU A 26 22.08 -0.46 39.34
N GLY A 27 22.72 0.25 38.41
CA GLY A 27 23.38 1.57 38.42
C GLY A 27 24.35 1.55 37.23
N ALA A 28 24.27 2.50 36.31
CA ALA A 28 25.05 3.74 36.30
C ALA A 28 26.27 3.71 35.34
N ARG A 29 26.19 4.62 34.36
CA ARG A 29 27.22 5.60 33.92
C ARG A 29 28.43 5.18 33.07
N GLY A 30 28.55 5.96 31.97
CA GLY A 30 29.79 6.58 31.48
C GLY A 30 30.56 5.73 30.48
N THR A 31 31.11 6.19 29.36
CA THR A 31 31.61 7.50 28.91
C THR A 31 31.75 7.38 27.36
N GLY A 32 31.45 8.38 26.54
CA GLY A 32 32.38 9.44 26.13
C GLY A 32 33.36 9.00 25.03
N ALA A 33 33.04 9.17 23.75
CA ALA A 33 34.04 9.26 22.68
C ALA A 33 33.54 10.04 21.46
N SER A 34 34.39 10.96 21.01
CA SER A 34 34.21 11.99 19.98
C SER A 34 34.58 11.48 18.60
N VAL A 35 33.74 11.70 17.57
CA VAL A 35 34.19 11.68 16.16
C VAL A 35 33.49 12.76 15.32
N ARG A 36 34.22 13.85 15.11
CA ARG A 36 34.43 14.67 13.89
C ARG A 36 33.32 14.73 12.82
N LYS A 37 32.76 15.93 12.65
CA LYS A 37 32.10 16.40 11.41
C LYS A 37 33.14 16.68 10.31
N PRO A 38 32.82 16.46 9.02
CA PRO A 38 33.31 17.29 7.94
C PRO A 38 32.23 18.26 7.44
N ARG A 39 32.69 19.43 6.99
CA ARG A 39 31.92 20.58 6.52
C ARG A 39 32.25 20.82 5.05
N ASN A 40 31.21 21.10 4.27
CA ASN A 40 31.15 21.78 2.96
C ASN A 40 31.83 21.18 1.72
N SER A 41 31.05 21.03 0.64
CA SER A 41 31.12 21.99 -0.49
C SER A 41 30.00 21.80 -1.53
N ASN A 42 29.30 22.91 -1.83
CA ASN A 42 28.76 23.35 -3.12
C ASN A 42 28.23 22.32 -4.14
N LEU A 43 26.92 22.33 -4.40
CA LEU A 43 26.41 22.10 -5.76
C LEU A 43 25.23 23.03 -6.09
N ALA A 44 25.33 23.60 -7.29
CA ALA A 44 24.56 24.70 -7.84
C ALA A 44 23.15 24.32 -8.31
N LYS A 45 22.26 25.32 -8.38
CA LYS A 45 20.92 25.24 -8.98
C LYS A 45 20.98 24.87 -10.46
N PRO A 46 20.09 23.99 -10.98
CA PRO A 46 19.87 23.87 -12.42
C PRO A 46 18.94 24.99 -12.93
N PRO A 47 19.11 25.47 -14.18
CA PRO A 47 18.39 26.61 -14.72
C PRO A 47 17.03 26.22 -15.34
N ALA A 48 16.12 27.20 -15.34
CA ALA A 48 14.83 27.14 -15.98
C ALA A 48 14.95 27.09 -17.51
N ALA A 49 14.33 26.09 -18.14
CA ALA A 49 14.19 26.01 -19.59
C ALA A 49 13.12 27.00 -20.09
N LYS A 50 13.56 27.99 -20.86
CA LYS A 50 12.74 28.96 -21.59
C LYS A 50 12.07 28.28 -22.79
N ARG A 51 10.76 28.42 -22.92
CA ARG A 51 10.01 28.03 -24.12
C ARG A 51 9.96 29.21 -25.10
N LEU A 52 10.55 29.02 -26.28
CA LEU A 52 10.62 29.98 -27.39
C LEU A 52 9.22 30.32 -27.95
N LYS A 53 9.06 31.59 -28.34
CA LYS A 53 7.99 32.10 -29.22
C LYS A 53 8.47 32.06 -30.68
N THR A 54 7.62 31.63 -31.61
CA THR A 54 7.61 32.01 -33.04
C THR A 54 6.17 31.84 -33.55
N THR A 55 5.40 32.92 -33.67
CA THR A 55 5.11 33.73 -34.89
C THR A 55 4.15 33.06 -35.88
N ALA A 56 3.05 33.77 -36.14
CA ALA A 56 2.01 33.48 -37.12
C ALA A 56 2.51 33.63 -38.57
N ASN A 57 1.95 32.87 -39.52
CA ASN A 57 1.40 33.49 -40.73
C ASN A 57 0.40 32.63 -41.53
N LYS A 58 -0.39 33.39 -42.30
CA LYS A 58 -1.55 33.19 -43.18
C LYS A 58 -1.53 32.07 -44.24
N LYS A 59 -2.77 31.57 -44.48
CA LYS A 59 -3.53 31.34 -45.75
C LYS A 59 -2.82 30.79 -47.00
N SER A 60 -3.42 29.75 -47.58
CA SER A 60 -3.85 29.72 -48.99
C SER A 60 -4.99 28.70 -49.21
N LYS A 61 -5.66 28.80 -50.36
CA LYS A 61 -7.05 28.42 -50.67
C LYS A 61 -7.06 27.66 -52.01
N ALA A 62 -8.06 26.78 -52.21
CA ALA A 62 -8.82 26.53 -53.45
C ALA A 62 -8.69 25.20 -54.23
N GLY A 63 -9.87 24.70 -54.65
CA GLY A 63 -10.17 23.84 -55.81
C GLY A 63 -10.55 22.38 -55.49
N SER A 64 -11.64 21.72 -55.91
CA SER A 64 -13.07 21.93 -56.28
C SER A 64 -13.49 20.78 -57.24
N LYS A 65 -14.77 20.35 -57.17
CA LYS A 65 -15.58 19.46 -58.09
C LYS A 65 -15.75 17.99 -57.61
N SER A 66 -16.91 17.54 -57.06
CA SER A 66 -18.31 17.33 -57.55
C SER A 66 -18.45 16.11 -58.49
N GLY A 67 -19.31 15.08 -58.38
CA GLY A 67 -20.48 14.60 -57.58
C GLY A 67 -20.88 13.20 -58.17
N PRO A 68 -22.10 12.59 -58.02
CA PRO A 68 -23.33 13.02 -57.32
C PRO A 68 -24.10 11.94 -56.47
N ALA A 69 -25.03 12.44 -55.62
CA ALA A 69 -26.39 11.97 -55.20
C ALA A 69 -26.59 10.58 -54.51
N ASP A 70 -27.44 10.36 -53.50
CA ASP A 70 -28.67 11.06 -53.07
C ASP A 70 -29.15 10.69 -51.63
N MET A 71 -30.05 11.54 -51.12
CA MET A 71 -31.09 11.39 -50.06
C MET A 71 -30.86 11.52 -48.53
N ASP A 72 -31.51 12.60 -48.06
CA ASP A 72 -31.89 13.19 -46.75
C ASP A 72 -32.49 12.21 -45.70
N THR A 73 -32.24 12.40 -44.40
CA THR A 73 -33.20 13.08 -43.49
C THR A 73 -32.51 13.72 -42.29
N GLY A 74 -32.92 14.96 -42.00
CA GLY A 74 -32.24 15.88 -41.10
C GLY A 74 -32.33 15.63 -39.59
N ASN A 75 -31.35 16.20 -38.89
CA ASN A 75 -31.56 16.78 -37.57
C ASN A 75 -30.68 18.03 -37.42
N SER A 76 -31.33 19.19 -37.31
CA SER A 76 -30.70 20.51 -37.20
C SER A 76 -29.89 20.63 -35.92
N LYS A 77 -28.56 20.52 -36.00
CA LYS A 77 -27.66 20.93 -34.91
C LYS A 77 -27.60 22.45 -34.85
N VAL A 78 -28.33 23.03 -33.90
CA VAL A 78 -28.11 24.42 -33.47
C VAL A 78 -26.64 24.58 -33.05
N PRO A 79 -25.87 25.52 -33.61
CA PRO A 79 -24.49 25.71 -33.20
C PRO A 79 -24.48 26.27 -31.77
N ALA A 80 -23.96 25.48 -30.84
CA ALA A 80 -23.78 25.89 -29.45
C ALA A 80 -22.93 27.17 -29.41
N LYS A 81 -23.49 28.26 -28.87
CA LYS A 81 -22.76 29.50 -28.62
C LYS A 81 -21.51 29.17 -27.79
N PRO A 82 -20.33 29.73 -28.12
CA PRO A 82 -19.12 29.50 -27.33
C PRO A 82 -19.39 29.92 -25.89
N ARG A 83 -19.18 29.00 -24.94
CA ARG A 83 -19.30 29.30 -23.50
C ARG A 83 -18.39 30.50 -23.20
N LYS A 84 -18.99 31.61 -22.74
CA LYS A 84 -18.23 32.78 -22.27
C LYS A 84 -17.27 32.29 -21.17
N ASN A 85 -15.99 32.63 -21.29
CA ASN A 85 -14.99 32.31 -20.27
C ASN A 85 -15.41 32.92 -18.91
N LEU A 86 -15.17 32.23 -17.80
CA LEU A 86 -15.55 32.64 -16.43
C LEU A 86 -15.11 34.09 -16.07
N LYS A 87 -14.02 34.57 -16.70
CA LYS A 87 -13.54 35.96 -16.56
C LYS A 87 -14.51 37.00 -17.12
N ALA A 88 -15.22 36.68 -18.21
CA ALA A 88 -16.23 37.55 -18.79
C ALA A 88 -17.41 37.75 -17.83
N LEU A 89 -17.73 36.74 -17.01
CA LEU A 89 -18.78 36.83 -15.99
C LEU A 89 -18.48 37.94 -14.96
N ILE A 90 -17.22 38.05 -14.51
CA ILE A 90 -16.81 39.05 -13.50
C ILE A 90 -16.78 40.47 -14.09
N THR A 91 -16.36 40.61 -15.35
CA THR A 91 -16.23 41.92 -15.99
C THR A 91 -17.53 42.45 -16.59
N GLU A 92 -18.50 41.58 -16.89
CA GLU A 92 -19.78 41.96 -17.52
C GLU A 92 -20.95 42.01 -16.53
N LEU A 93 -20.90 41.31 -15.39
CA LEU A 93 -21.96 41.37 -14.36
C LEU A 93 -21.77 42.55 -13.41
N PRO A 94 -22.85 43.27 -13.05
CA PRO A 94 -22.86 44.16 -11.90
C PRO A 94 -22.41 43.43 -10.64
N THR A 95 -21.65 44.12 -9.78
CA THR A 95 -21.07 43.53 -8.57
C THR A 95 -22.14 42.94 -7.63
N ASP A 96 -23.32 43.57 -7.54
CA ASP A 96 -24.39 43.11 -6.65
C ASP A 96 -24.96 41.75 -7.08
N ILE A 97 -25.18 41.55 -8.39
CA ILE A 97 -25.64 40.25 -8.92
C ILE A 97 -24.57 39.18 -8.75
N LEU A 98 -23.30 39.55 -8.92
CA LEU A 98 -22.20 38.63 -8.66
C LEU A 98 -22.15 38.21 -7.19
N LEU A 99 -22.32 39.14 -6.25
CA LEU A 99 -22.34 38.84 -4.82
C LEU A 99 -23.57 37.99 -4.43
N GLU A 100 -24.73 38.23 -5.04
CA GLU A 100 -25.92 37.40 -4.84
C GLU A 100 -25.67 35.95 -5.28
N VAL A 101 -25.14 35.74 -6.48
CA VAL A 101 -24.79 34.40 -6.99
C VAL A 101 -23.78 33.71 -6.08
N LEU A 102 -22.76 34.45 -5.63
CA LEU A 102 -21.76 33.92 -4.70
C LEU A 102 -22.36 33.56 -3.33
N SER A 103 -23.41 34.24 -2.88
CA SER A 103 -24.05 33.97 -1.57
C SER A 103 -24.71 32.59 -1.48
N HIS A 104 -25.08 32.02 -2.63
CA HIS A 104 -25.63 30.67 -2.72
C HIS A 104 -24.56 29.57 -2.72
N LEU A 105 -23.27 29.91 -2.84
CA LEU A 105 -22.21 28.92 -2.84
C LEU A 105 -21.90 28.44 -1.41
N PRO A 106 -21.60 27.14 -1.24
CA PRO A 106 -21.03 26.62 0.01
C PRO A 106 -19.75 27.37 0.42
N PRO A 107 -19.45 27.49 1.73
CA PRO A 107 -18.26 28.19 2.20
C PRO A 107 -16.94 27.64 1.60
N ARG A 108 -16.87 26.32 1.36
CA ARG A 108 -15.73 25.67 0.70
C ARG A 108 -15.55 26.15 -0.74
N ASP A 109 -16.63 26.25 -1.49
CA ASP A 109 -16.60 26.63 -2.90
C ASP A 109 -16.29 28.13 -3.07
N LEU A 110 -16.73 28.97 -2.12
CA LEU A 110 -16.30 30.36 -2.02
C LEU A 110 -14.79 30.49 -1.85
N LEU A 111 -14.19 29.70 -0.96
CA LEU A 111 -12.74 29.69 -0.75
C LEU A 111 -11.98 29.23 -1.99
N HIS A 112 -12.46 28.16 -2.64
CA HIS A 112 -11.86 27.65 -3.87
C HIS A 112 -11.98 28.66 -5.01
N THR A 113 -13.15 29.28 -5.19
CA THR A 113 -13.37 30.34 -6.19
C THR A 113 -12.45 31.53 -5.96
N ALA A 114 -12.24 31.93 -4.69
CA ALA A 114 -11.28 32.98 -4.36
C ALA A 114 -9.81 32.60 -4.65
N ARG A 115 -9.50 31.32 -4.89
CA ARG A 115 -8.14 30.85 -5.24
C ARG A 115 -7.92 30.66 -6.74
N THR A 116 -8.98 30.57 -7.54
CA THR A 116 -8.86 30.33 -9.00
C THR A 116 -8.46 31.58 -9.79
N ASP A 117 -8.87 32.79 -9.38
CA ASP A 117 -8.55 34.03 -10.08
C ASP A 117 -8.30 35.21 -9.11
N ARG A 118 -7.42 36.14 -9.51
CA ARG A 118 -7.06 37.31 -8.71
C ARG A 118 -8.22 38.29 -8.51
N LEU A 119 -9.10 38.43 -9.49
CA LEU A 119 -10.29 39.29 -9.39
C LEU A 119 -11.30 38.68 -8.43
N PHE A 120 -11.59 37.38 -8.55
CA PHE A 120 -12.43 36.66 -7.57
C PHE A 120 -11.86 36.77 -6.17
N ARG A 121 -10.55 36.60 -6.00
CA ARG A 121 -9.89 36.79 -4.70
C ARG A 121 -10.14 38.18 -4.12
N LYS A 122 -9.95 39.22 -4.93
CA LYS A 122 -10.11 40.62 -4.50
C LYS A 122 -11.57 40.94 -4.16
N THR A 123 -12.53 40.42 -4.92
CA THR A 123 -13.96 40.64 -4.69
C THR A 123 -14.48 39.85 -3.49
N ILE A 124 -14.18 38.55 -3.40
CA ILE A 124 -14.72 37.64 -2.37
C ILE A 124 -14.11 37.92 -0.98
N LEU A 125 -12.83 38.29 -0.91
CA LEU A 125 -12.15 38.58 0.37
C LEU A 125 -12.22 40.05 0.79
N ASN A 126 -12.99 40.89 0.06
CA ASN A 126 -13.19 42.28 0.43
C ASN A 126 -14.07 42.39 1.69
N ARG A 127 -13.95 43.49 2.44
CA ARG A 127 -14.88 43.78 3.54
C ARG A 127 -16.31 44.00 3.04
N GLY A 128 -16.50 44.45 1.80
CA GLY A 128 -17.82 44.63 1.19
C GLY A 128 -18.58 43.34 0.88
N SER A 129 -17.92 42.18 0.84
CA SER A 129 -18.55 40.88 0.58
C SER A 129 -18.83 40.08 1.86
N MET A 130 -18.76 40.70 3.04
CA MET A 130 -18.97 40.01 4.32
C MET A 130 -20.39 39.46 4.48
N SER A 131 -21.39 40.08 3.85
CA SER A 131 -22.76 39.55 3.80
C SER A 131 -22.81 38.19 3.10
N VAL A 132 -22.07 37.99 2.01
CA VAL A 132 -21.95 36.71 1.28
C VAL A 132 -21.47 35.61 2.21
N TRP A 133 -20.41 35.87 2.97
CA TRP A 133 -19.87 34.90 3.93
C TRP A 133 -20.84 34.62 5.07
N LYS A 134 -21.53 35.63 5.58
CA LYS A 134 -22.52 35.48 6.64
C LYS A 134 -23.68 34.59 6.19
N THR A 135 -24.29 34.89 5.03
CA THR A 135 -25.37 34.09 4.45
C THR A 135 -24.94 32.65 4.19
N SER A 136 -23.76 32.46 3.58
CA SER A 136 -23.22 31.13 3.28
C SER A 136 -22.96 30.31 4.55
N LEU A 137 -22.47 30.93 5.63
CA LEU A 137 -22.23 30.27 6.92
C LEU A 137 -23.52 29.97 7.69
N GLU A 138 -24.48 30.89 7.68
CA GLU A 138 -25.80 30.72 8.31
C GLU A 138 -26.58 29.53 7.72
N ALA A 139 -26.46 29.28 6.41
CA ALA A 139 -27.04 28.11 5.75
C ALA A 139 -26.59 26.76 6.37
N TYR A 140 -25.40 26.72 6.98
CA TYR A 140 -24.85 25.54 7.66
C TYR A 140 -25.01 25.57 9.18
N ASN A 141 -25.76 26.54 9.72
CA ASN A 141 -25.92 26.78 11.16
C ASN A 141 -24.57 26.80 11.89
N THR A 142 -23.55 27.45 11.29
CA THR A 142 -22.21 27.44 11.88
C THR A 142 -22.17 28.19 13.20
N PRO A 143 -21.40 27.72 14.18
CA PRO A 143 -21.21 28.44 15.42
C PRO A 143 -20.44 29.74 15.19
N GLU A 144 -20.65 30.72 16.07
CA GLU A 144 -20.03 32.03 15.94
C GLU A 144 -18.49 31.95 15.99
N PRO A 145 -17.80 32.70 15.11
CA PRO A 145 -16.35 32.75 15.13
C PRO A 145 -15.85 33.44 16.42
N PRO A 146 -14.65 33.08 16.90
CA PRO A 146 -13.96 33.88 17.91
C PRO A 146 -13.74 35.33 17.43
N GLU A 147 -13.65 36.28 18.35
CA GLU A 147 -13.52 37.72 18.06
C GLU A 147 -12.32 38.06 17.16
N ASP A 148 -11.24 37.26 17.21
CA ASP A 148 -10.03 37.44 16.40
C ASP A 148 -10.09 36.74 15.03
N PHE A 149 -11.21 36.11 14.67
CA PHE A 149 -11.38 35.38 13.41
C PHE A 149 -12.24 36.14 12.41
N SER A 150 -11.66 36.41 11.23
CA SER A 150 -12.45 36.81 10.05
C SER A 150 -13.31 35.64 9.54
N LEU A 151 -14.52 35.92 9.03
CA LEU A 151 -15.41 34.88 8.46
C LEU A 151 -14.73 33.97 7.41
N PRO A 152 -13.90 34.46 6.47
CA PRO A 152 -13.22 33.57 5.52
C PRO A 152 -12.23 32.61 6.19
N ARG A 153 -11.50 33.09 7.22
CA ARG A 153 -10.59 32.26 8.02
C ARG A 153 -11.35 31.22 8.83
N TRP A 154 -12.51 31.59 9.35
CA TRP A 154 -13.41 30.67 10.05
C TRP A 154 -13.94 29.58 9.12
N ALA A 155 -14.47 29.97 7.96
CA ALA A 155 -14.92 29.05 6.93
C ALA A 155 -13.80 28.06 6.52
N ALA A 156 -12.57 28.53 6.36
CA ALA A 156 -11.44 27.67 6.01
C ALA A 156 -11.16 26.60 7.10
N LEU A 157 -11.24 26.97 8.38
CA LEU A 157 -11.07 26.00 9.47
C LEU A 157 -12.19 24.94 9.48
N LEU A 158 -13.44 25.38 9.28
CA LEU A 158 -14.63 24.53 9.36
C LEU A 158 -14.78 23.57 8.17
N PHE A 159 -14.52 24.04 6.94
CA PHE A 159 -14.92 23.35 5.71
C PHE A 159 -13.77 22.86 4.83
N GLU A 160 -12.53 23.34 5.02
CA GLU A 160 -11.39 22.83 4.24
C GLU A 160 -10.62 21.76 5.00
N PRO A 161 -10.33 20.60 4.37
CA PRO A 161 -9.53 19.54 4.98
C PRO A 161 -8.02 19.78 4.79
N ILE A 162 -7.57 21.04 4.74
CA ILE A 162 -6.19 21.40 4.40
C ILE A 162 -5.41 21.76 5.66
N CYS A 163 -4.16 21.29 5.77
CA CYS A 163 -3.27 21.73 6.84
C CYS A 163 -2.94 23.22 6.70
N GLN A 164 -3.21 24.00 7.75
CA GLN A 164 -2.99 25.45 7.76
C GLN A 164 -1.51 25.86 7.83
N TYR A 165 -0.61 24.95 8.22
CA TYR A 165 0.83 25.23 8.31
C TYR A 165 1.55 25.00 6.98
N THR A 166 1.30 23.87 6.32
CA THR A 166 1.88 23.57 5.00
C THR A 166 1.06 24.11 3.84
N SER A 167 -0.12 24.69 4.09
CA SER A 167 -1.02 25.24 3.07
C SER A 167 -1.35 24.25 1.94
N GLY A 168 -1.44 22.95 2.26
CA GLY A 168 -1.80 21.91 1.29
C GLY A 168 -0.66 21.35 0.43
N VAL A 169 0.61 21.56 0.81
CA VAL A 169 1.76 20.92 0.14
C VAL A 169 1.79 19.39 0.33
N LEU A 170 1.04 18.85 1.29
CA LEU A 170 0.89 17.42 1.50
C LEU A 170 -0.37 16.92 0.80
N GLU A 171 -0.29 15.74 0.18
CA GLU A 171 -1.42 15.07 -0.49
C GLU A 171 -2.50 14.57 0.49
N GLN A 172 -2.23 14.60 1.79
CA GLN A 172 -3.12 14.06 2.82
C GLN A 172 -4.13 15.09 3.34
N GLU A 173 -5.42 14.74 3.24
CA GLU A 173 -6.52 15.48 3.86
C GLU A 173 -6.47 15.35 5.40
N VAL A 174 -6.56 16.48 6.10
CA VAL A 174 -6.60 16.52 7.56
C VAL A 174 -8.05 16.67 8.00
N MET A 175 -8.66 15.61 8.50
CA MET A 175 -10.09 15.60 8.83
C MET A 175 -10.45 16.26 10.17
N ASN A 176 -9.52 16.25 11.13
CA ASN A 176 -9.77 16.72 12.49
C ASN A 176 -9.27 18.15 12.72
N VAL A 177 -10.11 18.97 13.34
CA VAL A 177 -9.76 20.30 13.87
C VAL A 177 -9.35 20.12 15.32
N ASP A 178 -8.27 20.77 15.72
CA ASP A 178 -7.97 20.99 17.13
C ASP A 178 -8.76 22.22 17.59
N TRP A 179 -9.88 22.01 18.30
CA TRP A 179 -10.78 23.09 18.72
C TRP A 179 -10.20 23.95 19.84
N TYR A 180 -9.27 23.42 20.63
CA TYR A 180 -8.59 24.17 21.67
C TYR A 180 -7.57 25.15 21.09
N LEU A 181 -6.83 24.73 20.06
CA LEU A 181 -5.89 25.57 19.34
C LEU A 181 -6.52 26.35 18.17
N LEU A 182 -7.75 25.99 17.79
CA LEU A 182 -8.48 26.49 16.61
C LEU A 182 -7.65 26.35 15.32
N LYS A 183 -7.01 25.19 15.17
CA LYS A 183 -6.10 24.89 14.05
C LYS A 183 -6.37 23.52 13.44
N ARG A 184 -6.15 23.43 12.13
CA ARG A 184 -6.12 22.15 11.40
C ARG A 184 -4.69 21.87 10.95
N ILE A 185 -4.07 20.85 11.53
CA ILE A 185 -2.66 20.52 11.33
C ILE A 185 -2.44 19.02 11.13
N CYS A 186 -1.62 18.66 10.15
CA CYS A 186 -1.27 17.26 9.91
C CYS A 186 -0.37 16.70 11.02
N PRO A 187 -0.27 15.37 11.18
CA PRO A 187 0.56 14.74 12.21
C PRO A 187 2.03 15.21 12.19
N ALA A 188 2.63 15.35 11.01
CA ALA A 188 4.01 15.84 10.87
C ALA A 188 4.17 17.29 11.39
N CYS A 189 3.18 18.15 11.14
CA CYS A 189 3.19 19.52 11.65
C CYS A 189 2.90 19.58 13.15
N LYS A 190 2.09 18.66 13.69
CA LYS A 190 1.90 18.55 15.15
C LYS A 190 3.23 18.28 15.85
N ALA A 191 4.01 17.32 15.37
CA ALA A 191 5.32 16.98 15.94
C ALA A 191 6.34 18.14 15.88
N LYS A 192 6.25 18.99 14.86
CA LYS A 192 7.16 20.12 14.66
C LYS A 192 6.73 21.40 15.40
N CYS A 193 5.43 21.68 15.44
CA CYS A 193 4.91 22.98 15.82
C CYS A 193 4.27 23.00 17.22
N LEU A 194 4.11 21.84 17.85
CA LEU A 194 3.70 21.74 19.25
C LEU A 194 4.91 21.60 20.15
N THR A 195 4.90 22.32 21.27
CA THR A 195 5.91 22.24 22.32
C THR A 195 5.24 21.96 23.66
N ARG A 196 5.99 21.37 24.59
CA ARG A 196 5.52 21.10 25.95
C ARG A 196 6.46 21.77 26.95
N LEU A 197 5.93 22.09 28.12
CA LEU A 197 6.75 22.58 29.24
C LEU A 197 7.79 21.52 29.63
N SER A 198 9.07 21.85 29.50
CA SER A 198 10.16 20.96 29.92
C SER A 198 10.20 20.83 31.45
N PHE A 199 10.68 19.69 31.95
CA PHE A 199 10.86 19.46 33.39
C PHE A 199 11.68 20.58 34.06
N SER A 200 12.74 21.03 33.37
CA SER A 200 13.59 22.13 33.85
C SER A 200 12.85 23.46 34.02
N MET A 201 11.89 23.77 33.14
CA MET A 201 11.09 25.00 33.24
C MET A 201 10.07 24.91 34.36
N ARG A 202 9.44 23.74 34.54
CA ARG A 202 8.49 23.51 35.64
C ARG A 202 9.16 23.71 37.00
N TYR A 203 10.42 23.29 37.13
CA TYR A 203 11.20 23.43 38.35
C TYR A 203 11.73 24.85 38.57
N LYS A 204 12.27 25.50 37.53
CA LYS A 204 12.90 26.83 37.65
C LYS A 204 11.90 27.98 37.71
N HIS A 205 10.71 27.82 37.15
CA HIS A 205 9.67 28.85 37.12
C HIS A 205 8.29 28.25 37.48
N PRO A 206 8.06 27.87 38.76
CA PRO A 206 6.80 27.28 39.20
C PRO A 206 5.58 28.14 38.89
N GLN A 207 5.72 29.47 39.02
CA GLN A 207 4.68 30.46 38.72
C GLN A 207 4.31 30.53 37.23
N LEU A 208 5.28 30.32 36.34
CA LEU A 208 5.04 30.26 34.90
C LEU A 208 4.34 28.94 34.56
N SER A 209 4.79 27.82 35.13
CA SER A 209 4.21 26.50 34.90
C SER A 209 2.75 26.40 35.36
N ALA A 210 2.40 26.99 36.51
CA ALA A 210 1.06 26.90 37.07
C ALA A 210 0.00 27.68 36.27
N ALA A 211 0.42 28.70 35.49
CA ALA A 211 -0.49 29.63 34.84
C ALA A 211 -0.40 29.62 33.29
N THR A 212 0.48 28.82 32.70
CA THR A 212 0.68 28.82 31.23
C THR A 212 -0.63 28.50 30.48
N GLU A 213 -1.40 27.50 30.95
CA GLU A 213 -2.68 27.11 30.34
C GLU A 213 -3.80 28.14 30.55
N THR A 214 -3.63 29.06 31.51
CA THR A 214 -4.55 30.19 31.72
C THR A 214 -4.39 31.25 30.63
N TYR A 215 -3.16 31.46 30.13
CA TYR A 215 -2.85 32.55 29.21
C TYR A 215 -2.61 32.11 27.76
N ILE A 216 -2.38 30.82 27.53
CA ILE A 216 -2.18 30.25 26.19
C ILE A 216 -3.08 29.05 26.01
N SER A 217 -3.74 28.98 24.84
CA SER A 217 -4.46 27.79 24.40
C SER A 217 -3.52 26.58 24.37
N SER A 218 -3.95 25.49 24.99
CA SER A 218 -3.25 24.21 25.01
C SER A 218 -4.14 23.10 24.45
N THR A 219 -3.51 22.03 23.97
CA THR A 219 -4.18 20.79 23.59
C THR A 219 -3.58 19.63 24.39
N TRP A 220 -4.40 18.65 24.74
CA TRP A 220 -3.96 17.49 25.51
C TRP A 220 -3.52 16.37 24.57
N HIS A 221 -2.27 15.95 24.69
CA HIS A 221 -1.68 14.89 23.87
C HIS A 221 -0.67 14.09 24.70
N GLU A 222 -0.69 12.76 24.61
CA GLU A 222 0.26 11.87 25.31
C GLU A 222 0.40 12.17 26.83
N GLY A 223 -0.73 12.45 27.49
CA GLY A 223 -0.76 12.71 28.93
C GLY A 223 -0.19 14.07 29.37
N ALA A 224 0.03 15.01 28.45
CA ALA A 224 0.52 16.35 28.77
C ALA A 224 -0.12 17.46 27.92
N ALA A 225 -0.19 18.66 28.49
CA ALA A 225 -0.54 19.88 27.77
C ALA A 225 0.56 20.29 26.79
N HIS A 226 0.15 20.52 25.55
CA HIS A 226 0.98 20.98 24.45
C HIS A 226 0.49 22.36 23.97
N PHE A 227 1.45 23.23 23.65
CA PHE A 227 1.22 24.61 23.23
C PHE A 227 1.73 24.79 21.81
N TRP A 228 1.17 25.75 21.09
CA TRP A 228 1.75 26.17 19.82
C TRP A 228 3.10 26.85 20.07
N ALA A 229 4.15 26.40 19.39
CA ALA A 229 5.53 26.79 19.70
C ALA A 229 5.76 28.31 19.67
N SER A 230 5.25 29.00 18.65
CA SER A 230 5.41 30.46 18.56
C SER A 230 4.62 31.22 19.63
N ASP A 231 3.46 30.70 20.03
CA ASP A 231 2.63 31.34 21.05
C ASP A 231 3.28 31.16 22.43
N PHE A 232 3.89 30.00 22.66
CA PHE A 232 4.68 29.72 23.86
C PHE A 232 5.94 30.58 23.93
N GLU A 233 6.65 30.77 22.82
CA GLU A 233 7.83 31.65 22.75
C GLU A 233 7.47 33.13 23.00
N ASP A 234 6.39 33.64 22.39
CA ASP A 234 5.90 35.02 22.64
C ASP A 234 5.50 35.20 24.11
N PHE A 235 4.74 34.25 24.68
CA PHE A 235 4.39 34.29 26.10
C PHE A 235 5.62 34.30 27.00
N LYS A 236 6.57 33.39 26.75
CA LYS A 236 7.79 33.30 27.53
C LYS A 236 8.59 34.60 27.46
N SER A 237 8.76 35.16 26.26
CA SER A 237 9.48 36.42 26.08
C SER A 237 8.82 37.58 26.84
N ARG A 238 7.49 37.67 26.82
CA ARG A 238 6.75 38.69 27.60
C ARG A 238 6.89 38.48 29.10
N TRP A 239 6.86 37.23 29.54
CA TRP A 239 7.02 36.87 30.94
C TRP A 239 8.41 37.22 31.48
N ASP A 240 9.46 36.84 30.74
CA ASP A 240 10.84 37.13 31.10
C ASP A 240 11.08 38.66 31.15
N LYS A 241 10.58 39.39 30.14
CA LYS A 241 10.66 40.87 30.11
C LYS A 241 9.96 41.51 31.33
N ALA A 242 8.78 41.02 31.70
CA ALA A 242 8.05 41.55 32.86
C ALA A 242 8.70 41.18 34.20
N ALA A 243 9.38 40.04 34.29
CA ALA A 243 10.11 39.63 35.48
C ALA A 243 11.39 40.45 35.71
N GLU A 244 12.00 40.98 34.65
CA GLU A 244 13.21 41.81 34.70
C GLU A 244 12.92 43.32 34.75
N SER A 245 11.69 43.75 34.45
CA SER A 245 11.32 45.17 34.41
C SER A 245 11.04 45.73 35.81
N ILE A 246 11.55 46.94 36.07
CA ILE A 246 11.30 47.73 37.29
C ILE A 246 10.31 48.87 36.97
N ASP A 247 9.98 49.09 35.70
CA ASP A 247 9.07 50.16 35.27
C ASP A 247 7.61 49.81 35.63
N PRO A 248 6.95 50.60 36.50
CA PRO A 248 5.56 50.37 36.88
C PRO A 248 4.58 50.35 35.70
N VAL A 249 4.89 51.06 34.61
CA VAL A 249 4.04 51.12 33.41
C VAL A 249 4.09 49.80 32.64
N GLU A 250 5.28 49.20 32.48
CA GLU A 250 5.44 47.91 31.80
C GLU A 250 4.82 46.76 32.62
N ILE A 251 4.98 46.80 33.95
CA ILE A 251 4.36 45.82 34.86
C ILE A 251 2.84 45.90 34.77
N ALA A 252 2.27 47.10 34.83
CA ALA A 252 0.82 47.31 34.70
C ALA A 252 0.28 46.87 33.33
N ALA A 253 1.02 47.12 32.24
CA ALA A 253 0.67 46.67 30.90
C ALA A 253 0.66 45.14 30.79
N PHE A 254 1.62 44.45 31.41
CA PHE A 254 1.67 42.98 31.44
C PHE A 254 0.52 42.38 32.27
N GLU A 255 0.19 42.96 33.42
CA GLU A 255 -0.97 42.54 34.22
C GLU A 255 -2.29 42.73 33.47
N LYS A 256 -2.45 43.84 32.76
CA LYS A 256 -3.60 44.08 31.88
C LYS A 256 -3.69 43.01 30.79
N TRP A 257 -2.58 42.72 30.11
CA TRP A 257 -2.51 41.69 29.09
C TRP A 257 -2.87 40.30 29.63
N LYS A 258 -2.38 39.91 30.81
CA LYS A 258 -2.72 38.64 31.46
C LYS A 258 -4.22 38.51 31.69
N LYS A 259 -4.87 39.57 32.19
CA LYS A 259 -6.33 39.58 32.44
C LYS A 259 -7.11 39.44 31.14
N GLU A 260 -6.78 40.22 30.12
CA GLU A 260 -7.43 40.16 28.81
C GLU A 260 -7.25 38.78 28.16
N ARG A 261 -6.04 38.23 28.24
CA ARG A 261 -5.72 36.95 27.62
C ARG A 261 -6.40 35.77 28.33
N ALA A 262 -6.45 35.78 29.65
CA ALA A 262 -7.18 34.78 30.42
C ALA A 262 -8.66 34.73 30.06
N ILE A 263 -9.30 35.89 29.89
CA ILE A 263 -10.69 35.98 29.43
C ILE A 263 -10.85 35.38 28.02
N GLN A 264 -9.94 35.71 27.10
CA GLN A 264 -9.98 35.16 25.74
C GLN A 264 -9.81 33.64 25.70
N VAL A 265 -8.84 33.09 26.44
CA VAL A 265 -8.59 31.65 26.49
C VAL A 265 -9.76 30.92 27.14
N ALA A 266 -10.29 31.44 28.26
CA ALA A 266 -11.47 30.89 28.92
C ALA A 266 -12.69 30.88 28.00
N LYS A 267 -12.97 31.99 27.28
CA LYS A 267 -14.07 32.08 26.31
C LYS A 267 -13.92 31.05 25.19
N ARG A 268 -12.70 30.83 24.69
CA ARG A 268 -12.43 29.78 23.68
C ARG A 268 -12.73 28.39 24.22
N ILE A 269 -12.23 28.06 25.41
CA ILE A 269 -12.47 26.76 26.05
C ILE A 269 -13.97 26.51 26.25
N GLN A 270 -14.72 27.53 26.70
CA GLN A 270 -16.17 27.44 26.85
C GLN A 270 -16.91 27.16 25.53
N MET A 271 -16.38 27.61 24.39
CA MET A 271 -16.97 27.39 23.07
C MET A 271 -16.60 26.03 22.45
N VAL A 272 -15.58 25.34 22.93
CA VAL A 272 -15.14 24.05 22.37
C VAL A 272 -16.28 23.02 22.29
N PRO A 273 -17.10 22.79 23.33
CA PRO A 273 -18.22 21.84 23.25
C PRO A 273 -19.24 22.22 22.17
N VAL A 274 -19.48 23.51 21.96
CA VAL A 274 -20.39 24.01 20.90
C VAL A 274 -19.84 23.68 19.52
N TYR A 275 -18.54 23.86 19.31
CA TYR A 275 -17.86 23.54 18.05
C TYR A 275 -17.85 22.03 17.76
N GLU A 276 -17.61 21.22 18.79
CA GLU A 276 -17.63 19.76 18.68
C GLU A 276 -19.02 19.23 18.36
N GLU A 277 -20.05 19.73 19.05
CA GLU A 277 -21.43 19.32 18.83
C GLU A 277 -21.91 19.70 17.42
N TRP A 278 -21.61 20.92 16.98
CA TRP A 278 -21.89 21.33 15.59
C TRP A 278 -21.18 20.42 14.58
N ARG A 279 -19.89 20.08 14.81
CA ARG A 279 -19.13 19.23 13.89
C ARG A 279 -19.69 17.81 13.84
N LYS A 280 -20.11 17.26 14.98
CA LYS A 280 -20.82 15.97 15.04
C LYS A 280 -22.12 16.04 14.25
N GLY A 281 -22.94 17.07 14.48
CA GLY A 281 -24.20 17.29 13.76
C GLY A 281 -24.01 17.41 12.24
N LEU A 282 -23.01 18.16 11.78
CA LEU A 282 -22.70 18.29 10.35
C LEU A 282 -22.26 16.94 9.77
N THR A 283 -21.44 16.17 10.49
CA THR A 283 -20.99 14.84 10.06
C THR A 283 -22.18 13.89 9.91
N SER A 284 -23.09 13.87 10.90
CA SER A 284 -24.32 13.09 10.84
C SER A 284 -25.23 13.51 9.68
N LYS A 285 -25.43 14.82 9.46
CA LYS A 285 -26.22 15.33 8.32
C LYS A 285 -25.62 14.90 6.98
N ASN A 286 -24.31 15.01 6.83
CA ASN A 286 -23.61 14.60 5.61
C ASN A 286 -23.73 13.09 5.37
N LYS A 287 -23.65 12.28 6.44
CA LYS A 287 -23.87 10.83 6.39
C LYS A 287 -25.29 10.50 5.93
N ASN A 288 -26.30 11.09 6.57
CA ASN A 288 -27.71 10.86 6.24
C ASN A 288 -28.02 11.30 4.79
N GLU A 289 -27.47 12.41 4.32
CA GLU A 289 -27.66 12.87 2.93
C GLU A 289 -26.92 11.96 1.92
N ALA A 290 -25.77 11.39 2.30
CA ALA A 290 -25.11 10.37 1.49
C ALA A 290 -25.97 9.11 1.39
N GLU A 291 -26.53 8.63 2.51
CA GLU A 291 -27.46 7.49 2.56
C GLU A 291 -28.71 7.74 1.71
N ARG A 292 -29.37 8.88 1.89
CA ARG A 292 -30.55 9.28 1.08
C ARG A 292 -30.26 9.30 -0.41
N ARG A 293 -29.07 9.77 -0.81
CA ARG A 293 -28.66 9.77 -2.23
C ARG A 293 -28.41 8.35 -2.75
N ARG A 294 -27.89 7.43 -1.93
CA ARG A 294 -27.77 6.01 -2.29
C ARG A 294 -29.13 5.37 -2.48
N GLU A 295 -30.08 5.63 -1.57
CA GLU A 295 -31.46 5.15 -1.69
C GLU A 295 -32.17 5.67 -2.94
N LEU A 296 -31.97 6.96 -3.27
CA LEU A 296 -32.50 7.53 -4.51
C LEU A 296 -31.91 6.86 -5.76
N ARG A 297 -30.60 6.57 -5.75
CA ARG A 297 -29.96 5.84 -6.85
C ARG A 297 -30.49 4.43 -6.96
N LEU A 298 -30.57 3.68 -5.85
CA LEU A 298 -31.13 2.33 -5.84
C LEU A 298 -32.56 2.32 -6.39
N ARG A 299 -33.41 3.25 -5.98
CA ARG A 299 -34.77 3.37 -6.53
C ARG A 299 -34.79 3.65 -8.04
N GLY A 300 -33.93 4.55 -8.52
CA GLY A 300 -33.82 4.85 -9.94
C GLY A 300 -33.36 3.64 -10.77
N VAL A 301 -32.39 2.87 -10.24
CA VAL A 301 -31.89 1.65 -10.86
C VAL A 301 -32.95 0.54 -10.85
N ARG A 302 -33.62 0.33 -9.71
CA ARG A 302 -34.74 -0.63 -9.57
C ARG A 302 -35.83 -0.37 -10.61
N SER A 303 -36.26 0.89 -10.76
CA SER A 303 -37.30 1.27 -11.73
C SER A 303 -36.93 0.85 -13.15
N ARG A 304 -35.66 1.04 -13.56
CA ARG A 304 -35.19 0.66 -14.90
C ARG A 304 -35.17 -0.85 -15.10
N PHE A 305 -34.77 -1.63 -14.09
CA PHE A 305 -34.82 -3.09 -14.18
C PHE A 305 -36.25 -3.62 -14.26
N LEU A 306 -37.20 -3.03 -13.53
CA LEU A 306 -38.61 -3.38 -13.66
C LEU A 306 -39.15 -3.06 -15.06
N GLU A 307 -38.78 -1.91 -15.63
CA GLU A 307 -39.14 -1.54 -17.01
C GLU A 307 -38.57 -2.51 -18.07
N LEU A 308 -37.42 -3.13 -17.78
CA LEU A 308 -36.79 -4.14 -18.63
C LEU A 308 -37.37 -5.56 -18.42
N GLY A 309 -38.33 -5.73 -17.51
CA GLY A 309 -39.06 -6.99 -17.30
C GLY A 309 -38.44 -7.93 -16.27
N TYR A 310 -37.50 -7.46 -15.45
CA TYR A 310 -36.94 -8.25 -14.34
C TYR A 310 -37.94 -8.33 -13.17
N LEU A 311 -37.94 -9.45 -12.43
CA LEU A 311 -38.80 -9.64 -11.26
C LEU A 311 -38.21 -8.93 -10.03
N ASP A 312 -39.07 -8.40 -9.16
CA ASP A 312 -38.64 -7.73 -7.91
C ASP A 312 -37.70 -8.59 -7.05
N ILE A 313 -37.96 -9.90 -6.98
CA ILE A 313 -37.13 -10.83 -6.19
C ILE A 313 -35.71 -10.99 -6.73
N ASP A 314 -35.55 -10.89 -8.05
CA ASP A 314 -34.24 -10.98 -8.71
C ASP A 314 -33.47 -9.67 -8.54
N ILE A 315 -34.17 -8.53 -8.51
CA ILE A 315 -33.57 -7.22 -8.28
C ILE A 315 -33.13 -7.08 -6.81
N ASP A 316 -33.99 -7.46 -5.87
CA ASP A 316 -33.72 -7.38 -4.43
C ASP A 316 -32.60 -8.31 -3.96
N SER A 317 -32.38 -9.43 -4.67
CA SER A 317 -31.26 -10.33 -4.40
C SER A 317 -29.93 -9.87 -5.04
N ALA A 318 -29.98 -9.08 -6.11
CA ALA A 318 -28.80 -8.67 -6.87
C ALA A 318 -28.21 -7.32 -6.45
N ILE A 319 -29.03 -6.34 -6.05
CA ILE A 319 -28.57 -4.98 -5.78
C ILE A 319 -29.11 -4.41 -4.46
N SER A 320 -28.26 -3.66 -3.76
CA SER A 320 -28.56 -3.01 -2.49
C SER A 320 -28.01 -1.58 -2.45
N VAL A 321 -28.24 -0.86 -1.35
CA VAL A 321 -27.65 0.47 -1.14
C VAL A 321 -26.12 0.45 -1.01
N GLU A 322 -25.53 -0.73 -0.78
CA GLU A 322 -24.10 -0.96 -0.65
C GLU A 322 -23.44 -1.41 -1.95
N SER A 323 -24.22 -1.78 -2.98
CA SER A 323 -23.68 -2.19 -4.28
C SER A 323 -22.84 -1.08 -4.91
N ASP A 324 -21.75 -1.47 -5.57
CA ASP A 324 -20.89 -0.56 -6.32
C ASP A 324 -21.67 0.16 -7.45
N GLY A 325 -21.28 1.40 -7.73
CA GLY A 325 -22.05 2.33 -8.55
C GLY A 325 -23.22 2.99 -7.79
N ILE A 326 -23.98 2.23 -6.99
CA ILE A 326 -25.02 2.78 -6.11
C ILE A 326 -24.39 3.47 -4.90
N PHE A 327 -23.42 2.85 -4.24
CA PHE A 327 -22.74 3.42 -3.07
C PHE A 327 -21.86 4.62 -3.46
N SER A 328 -21.05 4.46 -4.51
CA SER A 328 -20.06 5.43 -4.98
C SER A 328 -20.64 6.56 -5.86
N GLY A 329 -21.83 6.38 -6.44
CA GLY A 329 -22.47 7.37 -7.32
C GLY A 329 -21.81 7.49 -8.70
N SER A 330 -21.13 6.44 -9.15
CA SER A 330 -20.56 6.36 -10.49
C SER A 330 -21.67 6.45 -11.56
N PRO A 331 -21.45 7.11 -12.71
CA PRO A 331 -22.35 7.06 -13.86
C PRO A 331 -22.60 5.64 -14.37
N ASP A 332 -21.65 4.74 -14.11
CA ASP A 332 -21.66 3.37 -14.60
C ASP A 332 -22.05 2.44 -13.44
N VAL A 333 -23.32 2.07 -13.39
CA VAL A 333 -23.77 0.90 -12.62
C VAL A 333 -23.23 -0.30 -13.39
N THR A 334 -22.11 -0.85 -12.96
CA THR A 334 -21.54 -2.06 -13.56
C THR A 334 -22.44 -3.24 -13.19
N ASP A 335 -22.75 -4.07 -14.19
CA ASP A 335 -23.60 -5.26 -14.04
C ASP A 335 -23.05 -6.20 -12.96
N ALA A 336 -23.50 -6.02 -11.71
CA ALA A 336 -23.15 -6.84 -10.55
C ALA A 336 -23.60 -8.31 -10.65
N ASN A 337 -24.14 -8.72 -11.82
CA ASN A 337 -24.75 -10.01 -12.07
C ASN A 337 -23.93 -10.93 -12.99
N LEU A 338 -22.72 -10.53 -13.40
CA LEU A 338 -21.81 -11.36 -14.22
C LEU A 338 -20.96 -12.33 -13.39
N GLU A 339 -20.67 -12.01 -12.13
CA GLU A 339 -19.72 -12.78 -11.31
C GLU A 339 -20.12 -14.26 -11.11
N PRO A 340 -21.38 -14.60 -10.75
CA PRO A 340 -21.79 -16.01 -10.63
C PRO A 340 -21.83 -16.76 -11.97
N THR A 341 -21.93 -16.04 -13.09
CA THR A 341 -21.90 -16.63 -14.43
C THR A 341 -20.46 -16.91 -14.87
N VAL A 342 -19.55 -15.98 -14.58
CA VAL A 342 -18.12 -16.15 -14.86
C VAL A 342 -17.55 -17.30 -14.05
N GLU A 343 -17.90 -17.42 -12.77
CA GLU A 343 -17.44 -18.52 -11.91
C GLU A 343 -17.85 -19.91 -12.45
N LYS A 344 -19.09 -20.05 -12.93
CA LYS A 344 -19.54 -21.29 -13.60
C LYS A 344 -18.76 -21.60 -14.87
N ARG A 345 -18.41 -20.57 -15.65
CA ARG A 345 -17.63 -20.73 -16.88
C ARG A 345 -16.16 -21.01 -16.59
N MET A 346 -15.62 -20.48 -15.50
CA MET A 346 -14.29 -20.82 -14.99
C MET A 346 -14.18 -22.29 -14.63
N GLY A 347 -15.22 -22.89 -14.04
CA GLY A 347 -15.24 -24.34 -13.79
C GLY A 347 -15.13 -25.18 -15.07
N ILE A 348 -15.77 -24.75 -16.17
CA ILE A 348 -15.61 -25.43 -17.47
C ILE A 348 -14.18 -25.28 -18.01
N LEU A 349 -13.59 -24.08 -17.86
CA LEU A 349 -12.19 -23.84 -18.24
C LEU A 349 -11.23 -24.69 -17.40
N GLU A 350 -11.51 -24.87 -16.11
CA GLU A 350 -10.74 -25.72 -15.19
C GLU A 350 -10.71 -27.16 -15.67
N ASP A 351 -11.84 -27.72 -16.09
CA ASP A 351 -11.92 -29.09 -16.65
C ASP A 351 -11.06 -29.22 -17.93
N VAL A 352 -11.17 -28.26 -18.85
CA VAL A 352 -10.40 -28.22 -20.10
C VAL A 352 -8.90 -28.11 -19.81
N TYR A 353 -8.52 -27.23 -18.88
CA TYR A 353 -7.13 -27.00 -18.53
C TYR A 353 -6.54 -28.20 -17.79
N SER A 354 -7.28 -28.80 -16.86
CA SER A 354 -6.85 -30.01 -16.14
C SER A 354 -6.59 -31.16 -17.10
N THR A 355 -7.49 -31.39 -18.07
CA THR A 355 -7.31 -32.40 -19.12
C THR A 355 -6.03 -32.15 -19.94
N TYR A 356 -5.74 -30.90 -20.26
CA TYR A 356 -4.50 -30.54 -20.94
C TYR A 356 -3.26 -30.82 -20.07
N LEU A 357 -3.29 -30.45 -18.78
CA LEU A 357 -2.18 -30.68 -17.86
C LEU A 357 -1.91 -32.18 -17.62
N GLU A 358 -2.94 -33.02 -17.61
CA GLU A 358 -2.80 -34.49 -17.55
C GLU A 358 -2.05 -35.07 -18.76
N GLY A 359 -2.07 -34.37 -19.90
CA GLY A 359 -1.32 -34.74 -21.10
C GLY A 359 0.18 -34.38 -21.06
N LEU A 360 0.60 -33.54 -20.10
CA LEU A 360 1.98 -33.10 -19.93
C LEU A 360 2.74 -33.96 -18.92
N ARG A 361 4.07 -33.98 -19.03
CA ARG A 361 4.87 -34.54 -17.93
C ARG A 361 4.76 -33.62 -16.71
N PRO A 362 4.79 -34.15 -15.47
CA PRO A 362 4.81 -33.34 -14.26
C PRO A 362 5.90 -32.27 -14.26
N SER A 363 7.10 -32.56 -14.78
CA SER A 363 8.19 -31.58 -14.95
C SER A 363 7.86 -30.41 -15.88
N GLU A 364 6.94 -30.59 -16.84
CA GLU A 364 6.45 -29.54 -17.75
C GLU A 364 5.25 -28.81 -17.14
N GLN A 365 4.30 -29.56 -16.56
CA GLN A 365 3.14 -29.05 -15.81
C GLN A 365 3.57 -28.03 -14.75
N TYR A 366 4.75 -28.26 -14.16
CA TYR A 366 5.35 -27.42 -13.14
C TYR A 366 5.64 -25.97 -13.55
N PHE A 367 5.77 -25.72 -14.86
CA PHE A 367 6.00 -24.39 -15.45
C PHE A 367 4.73 -23.75 -16.04
N CYS A 368 3.60 -24.44 -15.97
CA CYS A 368 2.32 -23.92 -16.45
C CYS A 368 1.78 -22.85 -15.48
N PRO A 369 1.11 -21.80 -15.99
CA PRO A 369 0.48 -20.79 -15.16
C PRO A 369 -0.65 -21.38 -14.29
N PRO A 370 -0.95 -20.79 -13.13
CA PRO A 370 -2.21 -21.03 -12.43
C PRO A 370 -3.41 -20.72 -13.34
N LEU A 371 -4.54 -21.40 -13.11
CA LEU A 371 -5.77 -21.20 -13.90
C LEU A 371 -6.22 -19.73 -13.94
N GLU A 372 -6.12 -19.03 -12.80
CA GLU A 372 -6.49 -17.61 -12.69
C GLU A 372 -5.69 -16.69 -13.61
N ASP A 373 -4.44 -17.06 -13.92
CA ASP A 373 -3.58 -16.28 -14.83
C ASP A 373 -4.06 -16.37 -16.29
N LEU A 374 -4.92 -17.36 -16.62
CA LEU A 374 -5.54 -17.48 -17.94
C LEU A 374 -6.74 -16.55 -18.12
N ARG A 375 -7.42 -16.15 -17.04
CA ARG A 375 -8.63 -15.32 -17.09
C ARG A 375 -8.47 -13.99 -17.85
N PRO A 376 -7.40 -13.18 -17.66
CA PRO A 376 -7.26 -11.90 -18.37
C PRO A 376 -6.87 -12.05 -19.84
N ILE A 377 -6.59 -13.26 -20.32
CA ILE A 377 -6.20 -13.50 -21.72
C ILE A 377 -7.40 -13.22 -22.63
N PRO A 378 -7.27 -12.37 -23.67
CA PRO A 378 -8.40 -11.95 -24.51
C PRO A 378 -9.24 -13.10 -25.09
N GLU A 379 -8.60 -14.16 -25.54
CA GLU A 379 -9.22 -15.36 -26.12
C GLU A 379 -10.11 -16.09 -25.08
N VAL A 380 -9.64 -16.16 -23.83
CA VAL A 380 -10.38 -16.76 -22.70
C VAL A 380 -11.48 -15.82 -22.23
N LEU A 381 -11.14 -14.54 -22.03
CA LEU A 381 -12.04 -13.51 -21.52
C LEU A 381 -13.27 -13.34 -22.41
N THR A 382 -13.11 -13.43 -23.73
CA THR A 382 -14.22 -13.32 -24.69
C THR A 382 -15.28 -14.42 -24.46
N ILE A 383 -14.87 -15.62 -24.06
CA ILE A 383 -15.78 -16.73 -23.77
C ILE A 383 -16.38 -16.56 -22.36
N LEU A 384 -15.55 -16.20 -21.38
CA LEU A 384 -15.99 -15.99 -20.00
C LEU A 384 -17.03 -14.86 -19.89
N GLU A 385 -16.93 -13.82 -20.71
CA GLU A 385 -17.80 -12.64 -20.68
C GLU A 385 -18.79 -12.56 -21.84
N ALA A 386 -18.96 -13.68 -22.56
CA ALA A 386 -20.03 -13.81 -23.55
C ALA A 386 -21.40 -13.51 -22.92
N ASP A 387 -22.38 -13.15 -23.76
CA ASP A 387 -23.76 -12.84 -23.32
C ASP A 387 -24.26 -13.83 -22.25
N LYS A 388 -24.83 -13.33 -21.15
CA LYS A 388 -25.29 -14.14 -20.01
C LYS A 388 -26.35 -15.18 -20.41
N MET A 389 -27.13 -14.92 -21.46
CA MET A 389 -28.15 -15.82 -22.00
C MET A 389 -27.54 -16.93 -22.88
N ARG A 390 -26.28 -16.76 -23.35
CA ARG A 390 -25.57 -17.80 -24.07
C ARG A 390 -25.14 -18.89 -23.09
N LYS A 391 -25.66 -20.10 -23.31
CA LYS A 391 -25.18 -21.32 -22.65
C LYS A 391 -23.79 -21.65 -23.19
N ILE A 392 -22.78 -21.49 -22.35
CA ILE A 392 -21.39 -21.89 -22.63
C ILE A 392 -21.21 -23.31 -22.12
N THR A 393 -20.56 -24.12 -22.94
CA THR A 393 -20.20 -25.52 -22.68
C THR A 393 -18.76 -25.79 -23.08
N GLU A 394 -18.22 -26.96 -22.74
CA GLU A 394 -16.85 -27.37 -23.08
C GLU A 394 -16.46 -27.15 -24.57
N PRO A 395 -17.29 -27.46 -25.59
CA PRO A 395 -16.97 -27.15 -26.99
C PRO A 395 -16.68 -25.67 -27.29
N ASP A 396 -17.22 -24.72 -26.52
CA ASP A 396 -16.94 -23.30 -26.70
C ASP A 396 -15.48 -22.95 -26.32
N PHE A 397 -14.85 -23.74 -25.45
CA PHE A 397 -13.45 -23.61 -25.05
C PHE A 397 -12.49 -24.37 -25.96
N LYS A 398 -12.97 -25.12 -26.95
CA LYS A 398 -12.10 -25.82 -27.91
C LYS A 398 -11.07 -24.91 -28.59
N PRO A 399 -11.41 -23.68 -29.05
CA PRO A 399 -10.43 -22.77 -29.60
C PRO A 399 -9.33 -22.36 -28.61
N VAL A 400 -9.63 -22.34 -27.31
CA VAL A 400 -8.65 -22.09 -26.24
C VAL A 400 -7.78 -23.32 -26.05
N ALA A 401 -8.37 -24.52 -26.01
CA ALA A 401 -7.65 -25.79 -25.89
C ALA A 401 -6.62 -25.96 -27.02
N ASP A 402 -7.00 -25.62 -28.26
CA ASP A 402 -6.15 -25.71 -29.45
C ASP A 402 -4.93 -24.77 -29.41
N ILE A 403 -4.91 -23.77 -28.52
CA ILE A 403 -3.82 -22.79 -28.39
C ILE A 403 -3.15 -22.79 -27.01
N LEU A 404 -3.44 -23.77 -26.13
CA LEU A 404 -2.89 -23.78 -24.76
C LEU A 404 -1.35 -23.81 -24.74
N ASP A 405 -0.71 -24.56 -25.65
CA ASP A 405 0.75 -24.59 -25.77
C ASP A 405 1.33 -23.20 -26.07
N ASP A 406 0.70 -22.45 -27.00
CA ASP A 406 1.10 -21.08 -27.34
C ASP A 406 0.85 -20.11 -26.18
N LEU A 407 -0.25 -20.27 -25.46
CA LEU A 407 -0.56 -19.47 -24.28
C LEU A 407 0.47 -19.67 -23.17
N ILE A 408 0.89 -20.91 -22.91
CA ILE A 408 1.90 -21.24 -21.90
C ILE A 408 3.27 -20.68 -22.33
N ALA A 409 3.63 -20.81 -23.61
CA ALA A 409 4.85 -20.23 -24.14
C ALA A 409 4.85 -18.69 -23.99
N ARG A 410 3.75 -18.02 -24.35
CA ARG A 410 3.57 -16.57 -24.15
C ARG A 410 3.71 -16.18 -22.69
N TYR A 411 3.08 -16.93 -21.79
CA TYR A 411 3.16 -16.70 -20.35
C TYR A 411 4.61 -16.78 -19.85
N GLN A 412 5.34 -17.85 -20.20
CA GLN A 412 6.72 -18.02 -19.77
C GLN A 412 7.63 -16.91 -20.32
N VAL A 413 7.44 -16.49 -21.57
CA VAL A 413 8.19 -15.37 -22.18
C VAL A 413 7.93 -14.06 -21.45
N GLU A 414 6.67 -13.72 -21.18
CA GLU A 414 6.34 -12.48 -20.45
C GLU A 414 6.79 -12.53 -18.98
N LYS A 415 6.75 -13.71 -18.33
CA LYS A 415 7.31 -13.91 -16.98
C LYS A 415 8.81 -13.68 -16.98
N LYS A 416 9.56 -14.27 -17.92
CA LYS A 416 11.01 -14.03 -18.09
C LYS A 416 11.31 -12.55 -18.32
N LYS A 417 10.60 -11.91 -19.25
CA LYS A 417 10.77 -10.48 -19.57
C LYS A 417 10.51 -9.58 -18.37
N THR A 418 9.48 -9.88 -17.57
CA THR A 418 9.18 -9.16 -16.33
C THR A 418 10.31 -9.30 -15.33
N LEU A 419 10.84 -10.52 -15.13
CA LEU A 419 11.98 -10.78 -14.26
C LEU A 419 13.26 -10.05 -14.71
N VAL A 420 13.55 -10.05 -16.00
CA VAL A 420 14.69 -9.31 -16.56
C VAL A 420 14.55 -7.82 -16.33
N ASN A 421 13.34 -7.26 -16.47
CA ASN A 421 13.09 -5.84 -16.22
C ASN A 421 13.30 -5.40 -14.76
N LEU A 422 13.25 -6.35 -13.80
CA LEU A 422 13.53 -6.08 -12.39
C LEU A 422 15.03 -5.99 -12.07
N LEU A 423 15.91 -6.44 -12.96
CA LEU A 423 17.36 -6.37 -12.74
C LEU A 423 17.82 -4.91 -12.66
N ASN A 424 18.52 -4.55 -11.58
CA ASN A 424 19.03 -3.19 -11.36
C ASN A 424 20.08 -2.78 -12.41
N SER A 425 20.95 -3.72 -12.80
CA SER A 425 22.03 -3.49 -13.76
C SER A 425 21.48 -3.43 -15.18
N SER A 426 21.66 -2.29 -15.86
CA SER A 426 21.38 -2.19 -17.29
C SER A 426 22.22 -3.18 -18.10
N ARG A 427 23.48 -3.41 -17.70
CA ARG A 427 24.37 -4.40 -18.33
C ARG A 427 23.77 -5.80 -18.26
N ASP A 428 23.22 -6.20 -17.11
CA ASP A 428 22.72 -7.56 -16.91
C ASP A 428 21.43 -7.79 -17.71
N ARG A 429 20.66 -6.74 -17.99
CA ARG A 429 19.46 -6.83 -18.85
C ARG A 429 19.75 -7.14 -20.31
N TYR A 430 20.98 -6.91 -20.77
CA TYR A 430 21.41 -7.17 -22.14
C TYR A 430 22.39 -8.34 -22.26
N MET A 431 22.63 -9.06 -21.17
CA MET A 431 23.40 -10.32 -21.23
C MET A 431 22.52 -11.42 -21.82
N ASP A 432 23.17 -12.41 -22.43
CA ASP A 432 22.50 -13.64 -22.82
C ASP A 432 22.05 -14.38 -21.55
N GLU A 433 20.79 -14.82 -21.53
CA GLU A 433 20.17 -15.62 -20.46
C GLU A 433 20.45 -15.12 -19.03
N PRO A 434 20.10 -13.87 -18.70
CA PRO A 434 20.50 -13.26 -17.42
C PRO A 434 19.83 -13.91 -16.20
N LEU A 435 18.76 -14.68 -16.40
CA LEU A 435 18.11 -15.44 -15.33
C LEU A 435 18.86 -16.73 -14.99
N GLU A 436 19.77 -17.20 -15.86
CA GLU A 436 20.62 -18.37 -15.61
C GLU A 436 21.98 -18.01 -14.99
N LEU A 437 22.28 -16.71 -14.83
CA LEU A 437 23.47 -16.26 -14.12
C LEU A 437 23.29 -16.43 -12.61
N ALA A 438 24.20 -17.17 -11.96
CA ALA A 438 24.12 -17.50 -10.54
C ALA A 438 24.11 -16.26 -9.62
N ARG A 439 24.69 -15.15 -10.08
CA ARG A 439 24.72 -13.88 -9.33
C ARG A 439 23.35 -13.20 -9.20
N ASN A 440 22.39 -13.51 -10.07
CA ASN A 440 21.11 -12.80 -10.11
C ASN A 440 20.11 -13.49 -9.21
N VAL A 441 19.97 -12.96 -8.00
CA VAL A 441 19.12 -13.52 -6.96
C VAL A 441 17.84 -12.71 -6.81
N PHE A 442 16.71 -13.42 -6.75
CA PHE A 442 15.39 -12.86 -6.58
C PHE A 442 14.74 -13.37 -5.29
N ARG A 443 13.59 -12.79 -4.96
CA ARG A 443 12.67 -13.27 -3.92
C ARG A 443 11.23 -12.97 -4.30
N ARG A 444 10.27 -13.63 -3.68
CA ARG A 444 8.83 -13.32 -3.87
C ARG A 444 8.45 -11.97 -3.26
N ALA A 445 7.58 -11.21 -3.93
CA ALA A 445 6.97 -10.02 -3.32
C ALA A 445 6.04 -10.43 -2.16
N GLY A 446 5.82 -9.52 -1.19
CA GLY A 446 4.93 -9.78 -0.04
C GLY A 446 5.56 -10.60 1.10
N HIS A 447 6.67 -11.29 0.88
CA HIS A 447 7.45 -11.94 1.93
C HIS A 447 8.28 -10.88 2.69
N GLN A 448 7.63 -10.03 3.49
CA GLN A 448 8.30 -9.28 4.55
C GLN A 448 8.21 -10.10 5.83
N GLY A 449 9.36 -10.38 6.44
CA GLY A 449 9.47 -11.20 7.64
C GLY A 449 8.47 -10.78 8.73
N SER A 450 7.89 -11.80 9.38
CA SER A 450 6.98 -11.70 10.53
C SER A 450 5.55 -11.24 10.23
N SER A 451 4.68 -12.18 9.83
CA SER A 451 3.29 -12.18 10.32
C SER A 451 2.84 -13.61 10.63
N VAL A 452 2.20 -13.78 11.78
CA VAL A 452 1.84 -15.04 12.47
C VAL A 452 0.76 -15.87 11.74
N ARG A 453 0.51 -15.66 10.44
CA ARG A 453 -0.64 -16.26 9.74
C ARG A 453 -0.42 -16.77 8.32
N SER A 454 0.79 -16.74 7.76
CA SER A 454 1.08 -17.50 6.52
C SER A 454 1.88 -18.75 6.87
N GLN A 455 1.33 -19.93 6.56
CA GLN A 455 1.98 -21.23 6.66
C GLN A 455 2.93 -21.52 5.48
N ALA A 456 3.35 -20.51 4.72
CA ALA A 456 4.42 -20.70 3.75
C ALA A 456 5.76 -20.91 4.49
N PRO A 457 6.58 -21.93 4.14
CA PRO A 457 7.88 -22.15 4.74
C PRO A 457 8.71 -20.87 4.67
N THR A 458 9.33 -20.48 5.80
CA THR A 458 10.14 -19.27 5.95
C THR A 458 11.36 -19.18 5.01
N SER A 459 11.57 -20.19 4.17
CA SER A 459 12.80 -20.52 3.45
C SER A 459 12.76 -20.30 1.92
N ASP A 460 11.64 -19.88 1.33
CA ASP A 460 11.55 -19.51 -0.11
C ASP A 460 12.05 -18.08 -0.39
N CYS A 461 13.01 -17.63 0.41
CA CYS A 461 13.44 -16.23 0.44
C CYS A 461 14.53 -15.88 -0.57
N VAL A 462 15.15 -16.87 -1.20
CA VAL A 462 16.22 -16.74 -2.18
C VAL A 462 15.89 -17.65 -3.37
N LEU A 463 15.70 -17.06 -4.54
CA LEU A 463 15.40 -17.76 -5.79
C LEU A 463 16.48 -17.43 -6.82
N VAL A 464 17.07 -18.46 -7.42
CA VAL A 464 18.17 -18.33 -8.40
C VAL A 464 17.93 -19.31 -9.55
N GLY A 465 18.14 -18.86 -10.79
CA GLY A 465 17.91 -19.69 -11.97
C GLY A 465 16.45 -19.74 -12.41
N TRP A 466 16.23 -20.06 -13.69
CA TRP A 466 14.86 -20.23 -14.21
C TRP A 466 14.14 -21.43 -13.58
N ALA A 467 14.86 -22.49 -13.22
CA ALA A 467 14.28 -23.67 -12.58
C ALA A 467 13.49 -23.32 -11.30
N MET A 468 14.00 -22.38 -10.49
CA MET A 468 13.26 -21.87 -9.34
C MET A 468 12.24 -20.79 -9.75
N LEU A 469 12.65 -19.80 -10.56
CA LEU A 469 11.80 -18.64 -10.87
C LEU A 469 10.57 -18.97 -11.71
N GLY A 470 10.71 -19.88 -12.66
CA GLY A 470 9.64 -20.33 -13.53
C GLY A 470 8.55 -21.07 -12.77
N THR A 471 8.95 -21.80 -11.73
CA THR A 471 8.09 -22.74 -11.01
C THR A 471 7.44 -22.12 -9.78
N HIS A 472 8.07 -21.18 -9.09
CA HIS A 472 7.49 -20.56 -7.90
C HIS A 472 6.29 -19.67 -8.23
N ILE A 473 5.30 -19.72 -7.32
CA ILE A 473 4.10 -18.88 -7.32
C ILE A 473 4.17 -17.96 -6.08
N THR A 474 3.51 -16.81 -6.17
CA THR A 474 3.49 -15.77 -5.13
C THR A 474 2.10 -15.66 -4.51
N ASP A 475 2.03 -15.65 -3.18
CA ASP A 475 0.75 -15.58 -2.45
C ASP A 475 0.24 -14.14 -2.27
N ALA A 476 1.12 -13.16 -2.43
CA ALA A 476 0.70 -11.76 -2.47
C ALA A 476 0.05 -11.47 -3.82
N TYR A 477 -0.92 -10.55 -3.83
CA TYR A 477 -1.69 -10.18 -5.02
C TYR A 477 -1.77 -8.66 -5.19
N SER A 478 -1.94 -8.23 -6.44
CA SER A 478 -2.24 -6.85 -6.83
C SER A 478 -3.54 -6.81 -7.62
N GLU A 479 -4.36 -5.80 -7.37
CA GLU A 479 -5.59 -5.58 -8.12
C GLU A 479 -5.26 -5.05 -9.52
N VAL A 480 -5.59 -5.85 -10.54
CA VAL A 480 -5.52 -5.45 -11.95
C VAL A 480 -6.92 -5.15 -12.43
N MET A 481 -7.16 -3.91 -12.87
CA MET A 481 -8.45 -3.52 -13.44
C MET A 481 -8.59 -4.14 -14.82
N LEU A 482 -9.44 -5.17 -14.93
CA LEU A 482 -9.74 -5.87 -16.17
C LEU A 482 -10.57 -4.98 -17.10
N ARG A 483 -11.57 -4.31 -16.54
CA ARG A 483 -12.37 -3.25 -17.17
C ARG A 483 -12.92 -2.33 -16.07
N PRO A 484 -13.53 -1.17 -16.39
CA PRO A 484 -14.05 -0.26 -15.39
C PRO A 484 -14.92 -0.97 -14.35
N GLY A 485 -14.50 -0.92 -13.08
CA GLY A 485 -15.23 -1.51 -11.95
C GLY A 485 -15.04 -3.01 -11.73
N VAL A 486 -14.28 -3.73 -12.56
CA VAL A 486 -13.98 -5.16 -12.36
C VAL A 486 -12.47 -5.34 -12.18
N TYR A 487 -12.09 -5.83 -11.00
CA TYR A 487 -10.70 -6.03 -10.60
C TYR A 487 -10.42 -7.52 -10.43
N LEU A 488 -9.23 -7.95 -10.87
CA LEU A 488 -8.72 -9.29 -10.63
C LEU A 488 -7.57 -9.23 -9.63
N ASN A 489 -7.56 -10.15 -8.68
CA ASN A 489 -6.41 -10.37 -7.81
C ASN A 489 -5.37 -11.20 -8.57
N MET A 490 -4.37 -10.54 -9.13
CA MET A 490 -3.29 -11.21 -9.84
C MET A 490 -2.09 -11.36 -8.90
N PRO A 491 -1.38 -12.51 -8.90
CA PRO A 491 -0.21 -12.71 -8.06
C PRO A 491 0.83 -11.57 -8.24
N THR A 492 1.28 -10.95 -7.15
CA THR A 492 2.36 -9.96 -7.18
C THR A 492 3.64 -10.64 -7.63
N GLY A 493 4.33 -10.09 -8.62
CA GLY A 493 5.54 -10.72 -9.14
C GLY A 493 6.72 -10.84 -8.17
N PHE A 494 7.92 -10.96 -8.73
CA PHE A 494 9.15 -11.14 -7.97
C PHE A 494 9.81 -9.79 -7.65
N ILE A 495 10.81 -9.82 -6.78
CA ILE A 495 11.65 -8.67 -6.45
C ILE A 495 13.10 -9.08 -6.66
N TYR A 496 13.86 -8.29 -7.41
CA TYR A 496 15.30 -8.45 -7.49
C TYR A 496 15.95 -8.15 -6.14
N ASN A 497 16.72 -9.08 -5.61
CA ASN A 497 17.33 -8.98 -4.29
C ASN A 497 18.80 -8.58 -4.43
N GLU A 498 19.05 -7.27 -4.38
CA GLU A 498 20.40 -6.71 -4.57
C GLU A 498 21.42 -7.21 -3.54
N LEU A 499 21.00 -7.35 -2.28
CA LEU A 499 21.90 -7.80 -1.21
C LEU A 499 22.27 -9.28 -1.39
N SER A 500 21.30 -10.15 -1.62
CA SER A 500 21.58 -11.57 -1.90
C SER A 500 22.34 -11.76 -3.22
N SER A 501 22.13 -10.91 -4.22
CA SER A 501 22.88 -10.94 -5.48
C SER A 501 24.36 -10.59 -5.28
N ARG A 502 24.66 -9.64 -4.39
CA ARG A 502 26.04 -9.36 -3.95
C ARG A 502 26.63 -10.55 -3.21
N HIS A 503 25.90 -11.14 -2.26
CA HIS A 503 26.34 -12.33 -1.55
C HIS A 503 26.63 -13.50 -2.50
N SER A 504 25.79 -13.71 -3.52
CA SER A 504 26.03 -14.71 -4.55
C SER A 504 27.31 -14.43 -5.33
N SER A 505 27.54 -13.18 -5.71
CA SER A 505 28.77 -12.77 -6.41
C SER A 505 30.04 -13.09 -5.62
N GLU A 506 30.04 -12.87 -4.31
CA GLU A 506 31.16 -13.20 -3.43
C GLU A 506 31.37 -14.72 -3.28
N LEU A 507 30.28 -15.51 -3.21
CA LEU A 507 30.36 -16.98 -3.19
C LEU A 507 30.97 -17.52 -4.49
N ILE A 508 30.59 -16.96 -5.64
CA ILE A 508 31.11 -17.34 -6.95
C ILE A 508 32.61 -17.03 -7.06
N ASP A 509 33.02 -15.83 -6.63
CA ASP A 509 34.43 -15.41 -6.64
C ASP A 509 35.29 -16.32 -5.73
N MET A 510 34.80 -16.63 -4.53
CA MET A 510 35.47 -17.56 -3.63
C MET A 510 35.62 -18.97 -4.23
N ALA A 511 34.64 -19.43 -5.01
CA ALA A 511 34.71 -20.70 -5.72
C ALA A 511 35.69 -20.69 -6.91
N GLY A 512 36.27 -19.53 -7.23
CA GLY A 512 37.23 -19.36 -8.32
C GLY A 512 36.58 -19.18 -9.70
N LEU A 513 35.27 -18.91 -9.74
CA LEU A 513 34.53 -18.59 -10.96
C LEU A 513 34.38 -17.08 -11.12
N ASN A 514 34.08 -16.63 -12.34
CA ASN A 514 33.84 -15.21 -12.60
C ASN A 514 32.39 -14.83 -12.26
N PRO A 515 32.13 -13.95 -11.27
CA PRO A 515 30.79 -13.55 -10.87
C PRO A 515 29.93 -12.95 -11.99
N GLN A 516 30.56 -12.43 -13.06
CA GLN A 516 29.84 -11.80 -14.17
C GLN A 516 29.27 -12.80 -15.17
N THR A 517 29.83 -14.01 -15.24
CA THR A 517 29.50 -15.00 -16.29
C THR A 517 29.10 -16.36 -15.74
N ALA A 518 29.38 -16.63 -14.46
CA ALA A 518 29.08 -17.93 -13.86
C ALA A 518 27.58 -18.24 -13.93
N SER A 519 27.24 -19.37 -14.55
CA SER A 519 25.87 -19.85 -14.59
C SER A 519 25.49 -20.61 -13.32
N VAL A 520 24.18 -20.79 -13.11
CA VAL A 520 23.65 -21.65 -12.05
C VAL A 520 24.13 -23.09 -12.24
N ASP A 521 24.12 -23.60 -13.46
CA ASP A 521 24.59 -24.96 -13.78
C ASP A 521 26.08 -25.16 -13.49
N GLU A 522 26.91 -24.14 -13.74
CA GLU A 522 28.34 -24.18 -13.42
C GLU A 522 28.56 -24.27 -11.90
N MET A 523 27.85 -23.45 -11.13
CA MET A 523 27.90 -23.50 -9.65
C MET A 523 27.37 -24.83 -9.10
N ASP A 524 26.31 -25.37 -9.71
CA ASP A 524 25.70 -26.65 -9.32
C ASP A 524 26.60 -27.83 -9.63
N SER A 525 27.23 -27.83 -10.81
CA SER A 525 28.15 -28.88 -11.23
C SER A 525 29.44 -28.85 -10.42
N MET A 526 29.94 -27.66 -10.09
CA MET A 526 31.11 -27.51 -9.21
C MET A 526 30.80 -27.97 -7.79
N ASP A 527 29.56 -27.77 -7.33
CA ASP A 527 29.06 -28.14 -6.00
C ASP A 527 30.05 -27.76 -4.88
N PRO A 528 30.49 -26.49 -4.78
CA PRO A 528 31.44 -26.05 -3.77
C PRO A 528 30.83 -26.13 -2.37
N ARG A 529 31.69 -26.30 -1.37
CA ARG A 529 31.32 -26.29 0.05
C ARG A 529 31.97 -25.09 0.73
N PHE A 530 31.19 -24.37 1.52
CA PHE A 530 31.63 -23.18 2.24
C PHE A 530 31.56 -23.40 3.74
N VAL A 531 32.64 -23.06 4.44
CA VAL A 531 32.71 -23.08 5.90
C VAL A 531 32.32 -21.71 6.43
N TYR A 532 31.38 -21.71 7.37
CA TYR A 532 30.97 -20.53 8.12
C TYR A 532 31.50 -20.63 9.56
N ASP A 533 32.48 -19.79 9.89
CA ASP A 533 33.31 -19.90 11.10
C ASP A 533 32.69 -19.20 12.34
N THR A 534 31.86 -18.18 12.13
CA THR A 534 31.39 -17.30 13.22
C THR A 534 30.20 -17.84 14.05
N CYS A 535 29.87 -19.13 13.92
CA CYS A 535 28.96 -19.84 14.83
C CYS A 535 29.63 -21.07 15.42
N SER A 536 30.86 -20.90 15.92
CA SER A 536 31.53 -21.81 16.85
C SER A 536 30.71 -21.92 18.14
N THR A 537 29.61 -22.66 18.10
CA THR A 537 28.96 -23.15 19.30
C THR A 537 29.78 -24.29 19.87
N LEU A 538 29.51 -24.72 21.11
CA LEU A 538 30.07 -25.95 21.69
C LEU A 538 29.83 -27.23 20.85
N LYS A 539 29.18 -27.12 19.68
CA LYS A 539 28.85 -28.19 18.72
C LYS A 539 29.66 -28.16 17.41
N GLY A 540 30.61 -27.23 17.26
CA GLY A 540 31.48 -27.08 16.07
C GLY A 540 30.99 -26.07 15.02
N TYR A 541 31.32 -26.24 13.73
CA TYR A 541 31.03 -25.26 12.66
C TYR A 541 30.23 -25.86 11.49
N ALA A 542 29.58 -24.98 10.72
CA ALA A 542 28.70 -25.37 9.60
C ALA A 542 29.44 -25.37 8.26
N ILE A 543 29.18 -26.40 7.46
CA ILE A 543 29.55 -26.53 6.05
C ILE A 543 28.28 -26.45 5.22
N LEU A 544 28.27 -25.57 4.23
CA LEU A 544 27.09 -25.22 3.44
C LEU A 544 27.36 -25.48 1.94
N SER A 545 26.35 -25.96 1.21
CA SER A 545 26.30 -25.79 -0.26
C SER A 545 26.19 -24.31 -0.60
N TRP A 546 26.40 -23.93 -1.87
CA TRP A 546 26.28 -22.53 -2.28
C TRP A 546 24.84 -21.99 -2.13
N ARG A 547 23.81 -22.81 -2.40
CA ARG A 547 22.41 -22.45 -2.16
C ARG A 547 22.08 -22.36 -0.67
N ALA A 548 22.54 -23.31 0.14
CA ALA A 548 22.38 -23.25 1.60
C ALA A 548 23.08 -22.02 2.20
N ALA A 549 24.25 -21.66 1.67
CA ALA A 549 24.97 -20.44 2.05
C ALA A 549 24.16 -19.18 1.71
N LEU A 550 23.56 -19.09 0.52
CA LEU A 550 22.71 -17.95 0.15
C LEU A 550 21.50 -17.80 1.07
N CYS A 551 20.79 -18.90 1.34
CA CYS A 551 19.66 -18.88 2.27
C CYS A 551 20.11 -18.46 3.68
N HIS A 552 21.22 -19.02 4.18
CA HIS A 552 21.78 -18.65 5.48
C HIS A 552 22.15 -17.16 5.57
N LEU A 553 22.84 -16.64 4.55
CA LEU A 553 23.24 -15.24 4.47
C LEU A 553 22.03 -14.32 4.43
N PHE A 554 20.98 -14.67 3.68
CA PHE A 554 19.73 -13.91 3.66
C PHE A 554 19.08 -13.84 5.05
N GLU A 555 18.95 -14.97 5.74
CA GLU A 555 18.22 -15.05 7.01
C GLU A 555 18.99 -14.48 8.20
N LYS A 556 20.28 -14.82 8.31
CA LYS A 556 21.08 -14.52 9.52
C LYS A 556 21.93 -13.28 9.35
N HIS A 557 22.28 -12.92 8.11
CA HIS A 557 23.24 -11.85 7.81
C HIS A 557 22.78 -10.92 6.67
N PRO A 558 21.56 -10.36 6.71
CA PRO A 558 21.01 -9.61 5.58
C PRO A 558 21.83 -8.38 5.17
N ASN A 559 22.56 -7.77 6.12
CA ASN A 559 23.29 -6.51 5.90
C ASN A 559 24.82 -6.63 6.04
N ARG A 560 25.37 -7.85 6.17
CA ARG A 560 26.81 -8.02 6.37
C ARG A 560 27.31 -9.30 5.74
N TRP A 561 28.50 -9.23 5.15
CA TRP A 561 29.25 -10.43 4.78
C TRP A 561 29.98 -10.97 6.03
N PRO A 562 29.72 -12.21 6.45
CA PRO A 562 30.46 -12.81 7.55
C PRO A 562 31.78 -13.44 7.10
N THR A 563 32.61 -13.87 8.06
CA THR A 563 33.82 -14.63 7.76
C THR A 563 33.45 -16.01 7.21
N MET A 564 33.66 -16.21 5.92
CA MET A 564 33.46 -17.48 5.21
C MET A 564 34.73 -17.85 4.45
N ARG A 565 34.93 -19.15 4.24
CA ARG A 565 36.00 -19.69 3.40
C ARG A 565 35.51 -20.90 2.63
N LEU A 566 36.23 -21.28 1.58
CA LEU A 566 36.05 -22.61 0.99
C LEU A 566 36.42 -23.70 2.01
N ALA A 567 35.63 -24.77 1.99
CA ALA A 567 35.97 -25.99 2.69
C ALA A 567 37.23 -26.62 2.06
N SER A 568 38.07 -27.21 2.90
CA SER A 568 39.15 -28.08 2.45
C SER A 568 38.57 -29.33 1.74
N LYS A 569 39.43 -30.05 1.00
CA LYS A 569 39.00 -31.28 0.29
C LYS A 569 38.41 -32.31 1.24
N ASP A 570 38.98 -32.46 2.44
CA ASP A 570 38.53 -33.43 3.43
C ASP A 570 37.20 -33.00 4.07
N GLU A 571 37.08 -31.73 4.45
CA GLU A 571 35.82 -31.14 4.96
C GLU A 571 34.68 -31.28 3.93
N ALA A 572 34.96 -30.98 2.66
CA ALA A 572 33.98 -31.09 1.58
C ALA A 572 33.57 -32.54 1.31
N ALA A 573 34.52 -33.48 1.30
CA ALA A 573 34.24 -34.91 1.12
C ALA A 573 33.42 -35.46 2.29
N GLN A 574 33.75 -35.07 3.53
CA GLN A 574 33.01 -35.45 4.73
C GLN A 574 31.58 -34.89 4.70
N ALA A 575 31.40 -33.62 4.33
CA ALA A 575 30.08 -33.02 4.20
C ALA A 575 29.23 -33.74 3.15
N LYS A 576 29.77 -33.96 1.94
CA LYS A 576 29.07 -34.66 0.85
C LYS A 576 28.65 -36.09 1.23
N SER A 577 29.51 -36.83 1.93
CA SER A 577 29.18 -38.19 2.37
C SER A 577 28.04 -38.24 3.38
N ASN A 578 27.89 -37.23 4.23
CA ASN A 578 26.86 -37.20 5.27
C ASN A 578 25.56 -36.55 4.79
N GLU A 579 25.65 -35.52 3.94
CA GLU A 579 24.50 -34.84 3.34
C GLU A 579 23.64 -35.77 2.47
N GLY A 580 24.23 -36.80 1.86
CA GLY A 580 23.52 -37.72 0.95
C GLY A 580 22.25 -38.30 1.56
N GLN A 581 22.35 -38.87 2.78
CA GLN A 581 21.18 -39.46 3.46
C GLN A 581 20.12 -38.40 3.79
N PHE A 582 20.54 -37.21 4.21
CA PHE A 582 19.60 -36.13 4.52
C PHE A 582 18.88 -35.60 3.27
N ARG A 583 19.60 -35.48 2.14
CA ARG A 583 19.04 -35.05 0.85
C ARG A 583 18.05 -36.07 0.28
N GLU A 584 18.32 -37.36 0.45
CA GLU A 584 17.39 -38.42 0.05
C GLU A 584 16.14 -38.47 0.95
N ALA A 585 16.30 -38.15 2.23
CA ALA A 585 15.20 -38.03 3.20
C ALA A 585 14.43 -36.70 3.13
N ALA A 586 14.89 -35.73 2.34
CA ALA A 586 14.20 -34.45 2.20
C ALA A 586 12.88 -34.60 1.45
N GLU A 587 11.82 -33.95 1.93
CA GLU A 587 10.53 -33.85 1.23
C GLU A 587 10.65 -32.81 0.10
N ALA A 588 11.37 -33.17 -0.97
CA ALA A 588 11.59 -32.34 -2.14
C ALA A 588 11.58 -33.14 -3.45
N TRP A 589 11.22 -34.42 -3.41
CA TRP A 589 11.25 -35.28 -4.60
C TRP A 589 9.85 -35.43 -5.18
N ALA A 590 9.78 -35.46 -6.51
CA ALA A 590 8.55 -35.63 -7.26
C ALA A 590 8.66 -36.73 -8.32
N CYS A 591 7.56 -37.45 -8.53
CA CYS A 591 7.37 -38.36 -9.65
C CYS A 591 7.24 -37.56 -10.96
N ASN A 592 7.80 -38.08 -12.06
CA ASN A 592 7.66 -37.50 -13.40
C ASN A 592 6.72 -38.29 -14.31
N HIS A 593 5.92 -39.20 -13.74
CA HIS A 593 4.90 -39.97 -14.46
C HIS A 593 3.47 -39.66 -13.98
N CYS A 594 3.30 -39.00 -12.83
CA CYS A 594 2.02 -38.53 -12.31
C CYS A 594 2.20 -37.26 -11.45
N SER A 595 1.09 -36.61 -11.11
CA SER A 595 1.07 -35.35 -10.34
C SER A 595 1.04 -35.53 -8.82
N ASP A 596 1.02 -36.77 -8.30
CA ASP A 596 0.82 -37.07 -6.87
C ASP A 596 1.81 -36.33 -5.94
N PHE A 597 3.05 -36.13 -6.41
CA PHE A 597 4.13 -35.49 -5.64
C PHE A 597 4.49 -34.07 -6.14
N LEU A 598 3.64 -33.45 -6.97
CA LEU A 598 3.96 -32.18 -7.62
C LEU A 598 3.64 -30.95 -6.75
N ALA A 599 2.61 -31.02 -5.90
CA ALA A 599 2.25 -29.94 -4.99
C ALA A 599 3.19 -29.91 -3.78
N VAL A 600 3.46 -28.71 -3.25
CA VAL A 600 4.32 -28.51 -2.04
C VAL A 600 3.79 -29.30 -0.83
N SER A 601 2.47 -29.46 -0.73
CA SER A 601 1.82 -30.22 0.35
C SER A 601 1.89 -31.74 0.19
N SER A 602 2.33 -32.24 -0.97
CA SER A 602 2.37 -33.67 -1.29
C SER A 602 3.73 -34.15 -1.77
N THR A 603 4.78 -33.32 -1.68
CA THR A 603 6.15 -33.76 -2.02
C THR A 603 6.62 -34.90 -1.13
N GLY A 604 7.37 -35.83 -1.71
CA GLY A 604 7.85 -37.03 -1.03
C GLY A 604 9.34 -37.02 -0.77
N THR A 605 9.78 -37.97 0.05
CA THR A 605 11.19 -38.35 0.12
C THR A 605 11.58 -39.13 -1.13
N LYS A 606 12.89 -39.22 -1.43
CA LYS A 606 13.34 -39.98 -2.60
C LYS A 606 12.90 -41.44 -2.51
N ALA A 607 12.99 -42.05 -1.33
CA ALA A 607 12.56 -43.43 -1.10
C ALA A 607 11.06 -43.62 -1.40
N ALA A 608 10.21 -42.70 -0.94
CA ALA A 608 8.76 -42.77 -1.20
C ALA A 608 8.43 -42.64 -2.70
N VAL A 609 9.12 -41.75 -3.42
CA VAL A 609 8.92 -41.58 -4.87
C VAL A 609 9.41 -42.81 -5.65
N LEU A 610 10.55 -43.40 -5.28
CA LEU A 610 11.04 -44.62 -5.92
C LEU A 610 10.12 -45.82 -5.67
N GLU A 611 9.62 -45.99 -4.44
CA GLU A 611 8.63 -47.01 -4.11
C GLU A 611 7.32 -46.81 -4.90
N HIS A 612 6.86 -45.57 -5.01
CA HIS A 612 5.70 -45.23 -5.83
C HIS A 612 5.92 -45.53 -7.32
N LEU A 613 7.09 -45.21 -7.88
CA LEU A 613 7.43 -45.51 -9.27
C LEU A 613 7.44 -47.03 -9.55
N GLU A 614 7.92 -47.84 -8.61
CA GLU A 614 7.89 -49.28 -8.74
C GLU A 614 6.44 -49.83 -8.65
N ASN A 615 5.66 -49.33 -7.68
CA ASN A 615 4.32 -49.84 -7.39
C ASN A 615 3.27 -49.39 -8.42
N GLU A 616 3.23 -48.11 -8.77
CA GLU A 616 2.19 -47.52 -9.63
C GLU A 616 2.61 -47.48 -11.10
N HIS A 617 3.89 -47.22 -11.39
CA HIS A 617 4.39 -47.04 -12.76
C HIS A 617 5.23 -48.21 -13.30
N LYS A 618 5.53 -49.22 -12.47
CA LYS A 618 6.33 -50.40 -12.83
C LYS A 618 7.75 -50.08 -13.33
N VAL A 619 8.31 -48.95 -12.88
CA VAL A 619 9.68 -48.53 -13.21
C VAL A 619 10.63 -49.14 -12.17
N THR A 620 11.51 -50.04 -12.61
CA THR A 620 12.42 -50.81 -11.72
C THR A 620 13.86 -50.29 -11.70
N ASP A 621 14.25 -49.45 -12.66
CA ASP A 621 15.54 -48.74 -12.67
C ASP A 621 15.29 -47.24 -12.95
N PRO A 622 14.79 -46.49 -11.96
CA PRO A 622 14.38 -45.11 -12.17
C PRO A 622 15.58 -44.20 -12.40
N LYS A 623 15.49 -43.33 -13.41
CA LYS A 623 16.50 -42.33 -13.74
C LYS A 623 16.09 -40.94 -13.28
N SER A 624 17.07 -40.22 -12.72
CA SER A 624 16.87 -38.82 -12.34
C SER A 624 16.58 -37.98 -13.59
N THR A 625 15.71 -36.98 -13.46
CA THR A 625 15.16 -36.09 -14.51
C THR A 625 14.22 -36.76 -15.51
N GLU A 626 14.37 -38.06 -15.78
CA GLU A 626 13.46 -38.81 -16.64
C GLU A 626 12.23 -39.30 -15.85
N ASP A 627 12.43 -40.01 -14.74
CA ASP A 627 11.36 -40.67 -13.96
C ASP A 627 11.03 -39.94 -12.65
N TYR A 628 12.00 -39.25 -12.07
CA TYR A 628 11.84 -38.44 -10.86
C TYR A 628 12.76 -37.22 -10.87
N PHE A 629 12.35 -36.15 -10.19
CA PHE A 629 13.11 -34.90 -10.15
C PHE A 629 12.96 -34.19 -8.81
N ILE A 630 13.79 -33.15 -8.60
CA ILE A 630 13.70 -32.29 -7.42
C ILE A 630 12.64 -31.22 -7.69
N ASN A 631 11.64 -31.16 -6.82
CA ASN A 631 10.61 -30.13 -6.79
C ASN A 631 11.26 -28.80 -6.31
N GLU A 632 11.56 -27.89 -7.24
CA GLU A 632 12.32 -26.67 -6.93
C GLU A 632 11.62 -25.73 -5.91
N ARG A 633 10.29 -25.79 -5.79
CA ARG A 633 9.50 -25.11 -4.72
C ARG A 633 9.84 -25.62 -3.32
N CYS A 634 10.35 -26.84 -3.20
CA CYS A 634 10.78 -27.46 -1.96
C CYS A 634 12.31 -27.54 -1.84
N ARG A 635 13.08 -26.89 -2.74
CA ARG A 635 14.55 -26.97 -2.76
C ARG A 635 15.20 -26.63 -1.42
N HIS A 636 14.56 -25.79 -0.61
CA HIS A 636 15.05 -25.43 0.71
C HIS A 636 15.09 -26.61 1.71
N THR A 637 14.23 -27.62 1.57
CA THR A 637 14.28 -28.83 2.43
C THR A 637 15.42 -29.76 2.01
N TYR A 638 15.83 -29.68 0.74
CA TYR A 638 16.96 -30.43 0.20
C TYR A 638 18.31 -29.81 0.60
N GLU A 639 18.42 -28.48 0.65
CA GLU A 639 19.67 -27.75 0.93
C GLU A 639 19.92 -27.57 2.45
N ILE A 640 20.35 -28.65 3.13
CA ILE A 640 20.57 -28.67 4.60
C ILE A 640 22.05 -28.42 4.95
N PRO A 641 22.36 -27.56 5.94
CA PRO A 641 23.70 -27.41 6.51
C PRO A 641 24.27 -28.70 7.15
N TYR A 642 25.52 -29.05 6.85
CA TYR A 642 26.25 -30.08 7.58
C TYR A 642 27.06 -29.45 8.73
N HIS A 643 27.07 -30.07 9.91
CA HIS A 643 27.83 -29.59 11.07
C HIS A 643 28.94 -30.56 11.45
N ILE A 644 30.19 -30.09 11.46
CA ILE A 644 31.32 -30.86 11.99
C ILE A 644 31.38 -30.64 13.50
N SER A 645 31.25 -31.71 14.28
CA SER A 645 31.52 -31.69 15.72
C SER A 645 33.01 -31.55 15.97
N THR A 646 33.43 -30.48 16.63
CA THR A 646 34.80 -30.39 17.15
C THR A 646 34.86 -31.21 18.44
N SER A 647 35.31 -32.46 18.37
CA SER A 647 35.91 -33.11 19.54
C SER A 647 37.19 -32.36 19.87
N SER A 648 37.23 -31.61 20.97
CA SER A 648 38.45 -30.94 21.43
C SER A 648 39.61 -31.94 21.52
N PRO A 649 40.84 -31.55 21.10
CA PRO A 649 42.05 -32.26 21.52
C PRO A 649 42.27 -32.17 23.03
#